data_AF-A0AAP0PRV3-F1
#
_entry.id   AF-A0AAP0PRV3-F1
#
_cell.length_a   1.000
_cell.length_b   1.000
_cell.length_c   1.000
_cell.angle_alpha   90.00
_cell.angle_beta   90.00
_cell.angle_gamma   90.00
#
_symmetry.space_group_name_H-M   'P 1'
#
loop_
_entity.id
_entity.type
_entity.pdbx_description
1 polymer ?
#
loop_
_entity_poly.entity_id
_entity_poly.type
_entity_poly.pdbx_seq_one_letter_code
_entity_poly.pdbx_strand_id
1 'polypeptide(L)'
;MDGEHPIEDGFAAARLFNQGYSYTYDDVIFLPHYIDFPTESVSLSTKLTRNIDLSIPCVASPMDTVSESSMAVSMAALGGIAIVHYNNTPSDQYSIIRSAKSRRIPFASDPIFKSPSDFIGSGDDFASSPCVFVTRNGDSKSELLGLVSRSNWAKSGEIGIRVGDCMEAVAAAGSSRYDFDQAASFLARNEVDWAPLVSGDDGEVVDVFSAEDVERIRGFPKLGLPSLGADGDFMVGAAMGTREEDKERLEHLVRAGANVVVLDSSQGNSIYQLEMIKYVKRRFPELDVIGGNVVTAYQAQNLIQAGVDGLRVGMGSGSICTTQEVCAVGRGQATAVYKVASIASQSGVPVIADGGISNSGHIVKALTLGASTVMMGSFLAGSNEAPGAYVIQDGRRVKKYRGMGSLEAMMKGSDARYLGDKSKLKVAQGVVGAVADKGSVLRFIPYTMHAVKQGFQDLGASSIQSAHELLRSSVLRLEIIVAFMLLESVYSFDLLKLIEIELSSTTYVLVTLYAVRTGAAQVEGGIHGLVSYEKKSGGGGSINKVDIHGLWRFTLSWGIAKLGLISFGFDLIGIIGVPSVKLYQLAIILKPCQTSVFTMSFLSKLRCITIDVTGTLIAYKGELGDYYCMAAKSVGLPCPDYKRMHEGFKTAYSDMAKKYPCFGFAAKMPNIVWWKTCVRDSFVRAGYDYDEETFEKVFRRIYSTFGSAAPYTVFPDSQPFLRWARERGLMVGIVSNAEYRYKDVILPALGLNQGSEWDFGVFSGLEGVEKPNPRIYEIALERAGNIAPEEVLHIGDSMRKDYLPARSVGMHALLLDRFKTPDAKSWSQSGALVLPGLVETQAWLTAENSSNGTAFSSQDGQVSSL
;
A
#
# COMPACT_ATOMS: atom_id res chain seq x y z
N MET A 1 30.97 28.93 3.54
CA MET A 1 31.50 29.08 4.90
C MET A 1 32.39 27.88 5.13
N ASP A 2 33.68 28.11 5.31
CA ASP A 2 34.67 27.03 5.41
C ASP A 2 34.98 26.73 6.88
N GLY A 3 35.00 25.45 7.25
CA GLY A 3 35.70 24.99 8.46
C GLY A 3 34.87 24.46 9.64
N GLU A 4 33.54 24.56 9.63
CA GLU A 4 32.73 23.87 10.65
C GLU A 4 32.44 22.42 10.25
N HIS A 5 32.61 21.50 11.19
CA HIS A 5 32.14 20.12 11.02
C HIS A 5 30.62 20.15 10.83
N PRO A 6 30.06 19.56 9.75
CA PRO A 6 28.62 19.55 9.56
C PRO A 6 27.96 18.83 10.74
N ILE A 7 26.89 19.43 11.27
CA ILE A 7 26.09 18.83 12.34
C ILE A 7 25.56 17.50 11.81
N GLU A 8 26.02 16.38 12.39
CA GLU A 8 25.56 15.05 11.98
C GLU A 8 24.15 14.79 12.51
N ASP A 9 23.16 15.17 11.71
CA ASP A 9 21.75 14.83 11.90
C ASP A 9 21.25 13.97 10.72
N GLY A 10 20.36 13.01 10.99
CA GLY A 10 19.93 11.98 10.05
C GLY A 10 21.07 11.17 9.39
N PHE A 11 20.72 10.34 8.40
CA PHE A 11 21.64 9.45 7.68
C PHE A 11 21.94 9.92 6.25
N ALA A 12 23.20 9.82 5.83
CA ALA A 12 23.54 9.89 4.41
C ALA A 12 22.95 8.69 3.64
N ALA A 13 22.50 8.91 2.39
CA ALA A 13 21.91 7.85 1.56
C ALA A 13 22.85 6.64 1.38
N ALA A 14 24.15 6.88 1.20
CA ALA A 14 25.16 5.84 1.13
C ALA A 14 25.30 5.03 2.42
N ARG A 15 25.07 5.63 3.60
CA ARG A 15 25.04 4.89 4.87
C ARG A 15 23.74 4.09 5.00
N LEU A 16 22.60 4.67 4.64
CA LEU A 16 21.28 4.03 4.72
C LEU A 16 21.20 2.78 3.83
N PHE A 17 21.41 2.94 2.52
CA PHE A 17 21.20 1.87 1.53
C PHE A 17 22.32 0.81 1.48
N ASN A 18 23.34 0.89 2.36
CA ASN A 18 24.40 -0.12 2.48
C ASN A 18 24.31 -0.96 3.76
N GLN A 19 23.33 -0.75 4.64
CA GLN A 19 23.18 -1.49 5.91
C GLN A 19 22.64 -2.93 5.77
N GLY A 20 22.41 -3.44 4.56
CA GLY A 20 21.86 -4.78 4.30
C GLY A 20 20.32 -4.84 4.24
N TYR A 21 19.63 -3.77 4.63
CA TYR A 21 18.17 -3.65 4.51
C TYR A 21 17.72 -3.21 3.10
N SER A 22 16.43 -3.46 2.81
CA SER A 22 15.76 -3.12 1.56
C SER A 22 14.52 -2.29 1.88
N TYR A 23 14.43 -1.09 1.30
CA TYR A 23 13.41 -0.09 1.62
C TYR A 23 12.50 0.19 0.41
N THR A 24 11.23 0.45 0.69
CA THR A 24 10.23 1.04 -0.20
C THR A 24 10.24 2.57 -0.06
N TYR A 25 9.30 3.27 -0.71
CA TYR A 25 9.18 4.72 -0.56
C TYR A 25 8.60 5.13 0.79
N ASP A 26 7.74 4.32 1.41
CA ASP A 26 7.11 4.65 2.69
C ASP A 26 8.09 4.53 3.87
N ASP A 27 9.08 3.64 3.78
CA ASP A 27 10.07 3.40 4.84
C ASP A 27 11.10 4.54 5.02
N VAL A 28 11.18 5.51 4.10
CA VAL A 28 12.21 6.55 4.11
C VAL A 28 11.61 7.95 4.00
N ILE A 29 12.17 8.91 4.74
CA ILE A 29 11.90 10.34 4.60
C ILE A 29 13.19 11.12 4.39
N PHE A 30 13.08 12.28 3.76
CA PHE A 30 14.16 13.23 3.61
C PHE A 30 13.97 14.37 4.61
N LEU A 31 15.05 14.79 5.26
CA LEU A 31 15.03 15.97 6.11
C LEU A 31 15.03 17.24 5.23
N PRO A 32 14.29 18.29 5.62
CA PRO A 32 14.25 19.54 4.87
C PRO A 32 15.60 20.25 4.91
N HIS A 33 15.86 21.11 3.93
CA HIS A 33 17.12 21.85 3.81
C HIS A 33 16.88 23.36 3.70
N TYR A 34 17.96 24.14 3.61
CA TYR A 34 17.91 25.58 3.36
C TYR A 34 17.24 25.89 2.01
N ILE A 35 16.39 26.93 2.01
CA ILE A 35 15.58 27.38 0.86
C ILE A 35 15.88 28.87 0.60
N ASP A 36 16.32 29.19 -0.62
CA ASP A 36 16.58 30.55 -1.10
C ASP A 36 15.86 30.88 -2.43
N PHE A 37 14.94 30.02 -2.87
CA PHE A 37 14.19 30.16 -4.13
C PHE A 37 12.69 29.83 -3.97
N PRO A 38 11.80 30.40 -4.81
CA PRO A 38 10.36 30.13 -4.78
C PRO A 38 9.98 28.84 -5.53
N THR A 39 8.86 28.20 -5.16
CA THR A 39 8.37 26.93 -5.75
C THR A 39 8.23 26.98 -7.26
N GLU A 40 7.85 28.12 -7.84
CA GLU A 40 7.67 28.32 -9.27
C GLU A 40 8.98 28.10 -10.05
N SER A 41 10.11 28.48 -9.44
CA SER A 41 11.45 28.37 -10.03
C SER A 41 11.98 26.94 -10.10
N VAL A 42 11.35 25.99 -9.38
CA VAL A 42 11.75 24.57 -9.41
C VAL A 42 11.52 24.01 -10.82
N SER A 43 12.59 23.52 -11.43
CA SER A 43 12.54 22.84 -12.73
C SER A 43 12.43 21.33 -12.56
N LEU A 44 11.37 20.75 -13.10
CA LEU A 44 11.18 19.29 -13.17
C LEU A 44 11.54 18.72 -14.55
N SER A 45 12.16 19.51 -15.43
CA SER A 45 12.62 19.06 -16.74
C SER A 45 13.76 18.06 -16.59
N THR A 46 13.75 17.02 -17.41
CA THR A 46 14.56 15.80 -17.19
C THR A 46 14.74 15.02 -18.49
N LYS A 47 15.54 13.94 -18.42
CA LYS A 47 15.73 12.99 -19.51
C LYS A 47 14.97 11.69 -19.28
N LEU A 48 14.21 11.26 -20.30
CA LEU A 48 13.63 9.92 -20.37
C LEU A 48 14.68 8.88 -20.76
N THR A 49 15.51 9.26 -21.71
CA THR A 49 16.63 8.52 -22.30
C THR A 49 17.74 9.51 -22.62
N ARG A 50 18.89 9.05 -23.11
CA ARG A 50 20.02 9.92 -23.50
C ARG A 50 19.57 11.09 -24.39
N ASN A 51 18.74 10.81 -25.39
CA ASN A 51 18.40 11.75 -26.46
C ASN A 51 17.00 12.37 -26.33
N ILE A 52 16.16 11.90 -25.38
CA ILE A 52 14.78 12.40 -25.20
C ILE A 52 14.66 13.16 -23.88
N ASP A 53 14.44 14.46 -24.00
CA ASP A 53 14.10 15.37 -22.92
C ASP A 53 12.57 15.44 -22.72
N LEU A 54 12.14 15.63 -21.46
CA LEU A 54 10.75 15.84 -21.06
C LEU A 54 10.65 17.08 -20.17
N SER A 55 9.56 17.86 -20.31
CA SER A 55 9.28 19.01 -19.45
C SER A 55 8.90 18.61 -18.03
N ILE A 56 8.29 17.42 -17.86
CA ILE A 56 7.92 16.82 -16.57
C ILE A 56 8.36 15.35 -16.49
N PRO A 57 8.65 14.81 -15.29
CA PRO A 57 9.24 13.49 -15.10
C PRO A 57 8.21 12.35 -15.17
N CYS A 58 7.16 12.48 -15.97
CA CYS A 58 5.98 11.62 -15.93
C CYS A 58 5.85 10.71 -17.15
N VAL A 59 5.85 9.40 -16.90
CA VAL A 59 5.68 8.34 -17.92
C VAL A 59 4.44 7.51 -17.61
N ALA A 60 3.51 7.35 -18.55
CA ALA A 60 2.40 6.40 -18.39
C ALA A 60 2.83 4.97 -18.76
N SER A 61 2.47 4.00 -17.91
CA SER A 61 2.93 2.61 -18.00
C SER A 61 2.32 1.84 -19.18
N PRO A 62 3.06 0.94 -19.86
CA PRO A 62 2.56 0.15 -20.98
C PRO A 62 1.62 -0.97 -20.53
N MET A 63 0.37 -0.60 -20.27
CA MET A 63 -0.69 -1.49 -19.83
C MET A 63 -1.99 -1.21 -20.59
N ASP A 64 -2.73 -2.27 -20.90
CA ASP A 64 -4.05 -2.22 -21.58
C ASP A 64 -5.21 -1.64 -20.76
N THR A 65 -4.91 -1.14 -19.56
CA THR A 65 -5.80 -0.37 -18.70
C THR A 65 -5.19 0.99 -18.33
N VAL A 66 -4.20 1.47 -19.10
CA VAL A 66 -3.51 2.76 -18.86
C VAL A 66 -3.20 3.52 -20.16
N SER A 67 -2.50 2.89 -21.13
CA SER A 67 -1.83 3.64 -22.21
C SER A 67 -2.22 3.20 -23.63
N GLU A 68 -3.21 3.89 -24.19
CA GLU A 68 -3.57 3.92 -25.62
C GLU A 68 -3.52 5.39 -26.14
N SER A 69 -4.16 5.70 -27.28
CA SER A 69 -4.05 6.98 -27.98
C SER A 69 -4.35 8.19 -27.08
N SER A 70 -5.51 8.18 -26.42
CA SER A 70 -6.00 9.27 -25.56
C SER A 70 -5.01 9.64 -24.44
N MET A 71 -4.47 8.63 -23.74
CA MET A 71 -3.40 8.80 -22.74
C MET A 71 -2.10 9.32 -23.35
N ALA A 72 -1.68 8.81 -24.52
CA ALA A 72 -0.42 9.21 -25.15
C ALA A 72 -0.41 10.69 -25.54
N VAL A 73 -1.47 11.16 -26.19
CA VAL A 73 -1.61 12.57 -26.57
C VAL A 73 -1.69 13.46 -25.34
N SER A 74 -2.45 13.05 -24.32
CA SER A 74 -2.64 13.86 -23.11
C SER A 74 -1.38 13.98 -22.26
N MET A 75 -0.61 12.89 -22.12
CA MET A 75 0.69 12.92 -21.43
C MET A 75 1.72 13.74 -22.21
N ALA A 76 1.76 13.62 -23.54
CA ALA A 76 2.65 14.43 -24.38
C ALA A 76 2.29 15.93 -24.33
N ALA A 77 1.00 16.28 -24.38
CA ALA A 77 0.52 17.66 -24.24
C ALA A 77 0.90 18.31 -22.89
N LEU A 78 1.00 17.51 -21.83
CA LEU A 78 1.47 17.93 -20.50
C LEU A 78 3.00 18.04 -20.38
N GLY A 79 3.75 17.60 -21.39
CA GLY A 79 5.22 17.56 -21.38
C GLY A 79 5.82 16.31 -20.74
N GLY A 80 5.03 15.25 -20.57
CA GLY A 80 5.47 13.90 -20.23
C GLY A 80 5.40 12.98 -21.45
N ILE A 81 5.20 11.67 -21.25
CA ILE A 81 5.03 10.70 -22.35
C ILE A 81 4.19 9.50 -21.91
N ALA A 82 3.56 8.78 -22.84
CA ALA A 82 3.02 7.44 -22.58
C ALA A 82 3.75 6.38 -23.41
N ILE A 83 3.84 5.17 -22.85
CA ILE A 83 4.33 3.99 -23.57
C ILE A 83 3.12 3.12 -23.95
N VAL A 84 2.82 2.99 -25.23
CA VAL A 84 1.69 2.17 -25.73
C VAL A 84 1.97 0.68 -25.52
N HIS A 85 1.00 -0.06 -24.96
CA HIS A 85 1.15 -1.51 -24.70
C HIS A 85 1.13 -2.37 -25.97
N TYR A 86 1.63 -3.61 -25.85
CA TYR A 86 1.71 -4.60 -26.94
C TYR A 86 0.77 -5.81 -26.78
N ASN A 87 -0.15 -5.78 -25.80
CA ASN A 87 -1.19 -6.81 -25.60
C ASN A 87 -2.32 -6.73 -26.65
N ASN A 88 -1.93 -6.70 -27.93
CA ASN A 88 -2.69 -6.45 -29.16
C ASN A 88 -1.86 -6.95 -30.37
N THR A 89 -2.38 -6.93 -31.60
CA THR A 89 -1.53 -7.28 -32.77
C THR A 89 -0.55 -6.15 -33.11
N PRO A 90 0.54 -6.41 -33.85
CA PRO A 90 1.44 -5.36 -34.34
C PRO A 90 0.72 -4.28 -35.17
N SER A 91 -0.31 -4.66 -35.93
CA SER A 91 -1.14 -3.76 -36.74
C SER A 91 -2.02 -2.84 -35.88
N ASP A 92 -2.58 -3.37 -34.78
CA ASP A 92 -3.38 -2.57 -33.85
C ASP A 92 -2.48 -1.56 -33.13
N GLN A 93 -1.32 -2.01 -32.63
CA GLN A 93 -0.36 -1.14 -31.96
C GLN A 93 0.16 -0.02 -32.88
N TYR A 94 0.46 -0.35 -34.14
CA TYR A 94 0.75 0.63 -35.19
C TYR A 94 -0.38 1.67 -35.32
N SER A 95 -1.63 1.21 -35.36
CA SER A 95 -2.80 2.08 -35.56
C SER A 95 -3.04 3.02 -34.37
N ILE A 96 -2.86 2.53 -33.14
CA ILE A 96 -2.89 3.35 -31.90
C ILE A 96 -1.82 4.45 -31.95
N ILE A 97 -0.58 4.10 -32.32
CA ILE A 97 0.52 5.08 -32.40
C ILE A 97 0.26 6.10 -33.51
N ARG A 98 -0.19 5.67 -34.71
CA ARG A 98 -0.56 6.59 -35.80
C ARG A 98 -1.66 7.55 -35.39
N SER A 99 -2.71 7.07 -34.70
CA SER A 99 -3.78 7.90 -34.16
C SER A 99 -3.22 8.97 -33.21
N ALA A 100 -2.40 8.58 -32.23
CA ALA A 100 -1.76 9.53 -31.31
C ALA A 100 -0.86 10.56 -32.02
N LYS A 101 -0.03 10.15 -32.98
CA LYS A 101 0.85 11.04 -33.76
C LYS A 101 0.06 12.03 -34.63
N SER A 102 -1.08 11.61 -35.17
CA SER A 102 -1.94 12.44 -36.03
C SER A 102 -2.69 13.56 -35.30
N ARG A 103 -2.82 13.46 -33.97
CA ARG A 103 -3.53 14.44 -33.13
C ARG A 103 -2.63 15.64 -32.80
N ARG A 104 -3.25 16.81 -32.62
CA ARG A 104 -2.59 18.08 -32.19
C ARG A 104 -3.13 18.64 -30.88
N ILE A 105 -4.22 18.07 -30.38
CA ILE A 105 -4.95 18.52 -29.19
C ILE A 105 -5.31 17.27 -28.37
N PRO A 106 -5.20 17.30 -27.03
CA PRO A 106 -5.51 16.15 -26.17
C PRO A 106 -7.02 15.98 -25.94
N PHE A 107 -7.76 15.72 -27.03
CA PHE A 107 -9.15 15.30 -26.94
C PHE A 107 -9.23 13.87 -26.40
N ALA A 108 -10.16 13.64 -25.47
CA ALA A 108 -10.24 12.39 -24.72
C ALA A 108 -11.15 11.34 -25.39
N SER A 109 -11.90 11.73 -26.42
CA SER A 109 -12.76 10.85 -27.20
C SER A 109 -11.96 9.83 -27.99
N ASP A 110 -12.47 8.60 -28.06
CA ASP A 110 -12.00 7.61 -29.02
C ASP A 110 -13.15 7.35 -30.01
N PRO A 111 -12.99 7.78 -31.29
CA PRO A 111 -14.05 7.69 -32.28
C PRO A 111 -14.40 6.21 -32.58
N ILE A 112 -15.69 5.90 -32.50
CA ILE A 112 -16.22 4.57 -32.83
C ILE A 112 -16.59 4.55 -34.31
N PHE A 113 -16.14 3.54 -35.05
CA PHE A 113 -16.44 3.36 -36.47
C PHE A 113 -17.37 2.17 -36.69
N LYS A 114 -18.31 2.32 -37.63
CA LYS A 114 -19.18 1.24 -38.13
C LYS A 114 -19.41 1.39 -39.64
N SER A 115 -19.67 0.28 -40.31
CA SER A 115 -20.09 0.25 -41.71
C SER A 115 -21.60 0.50 -41.84
N PRO A 116 -22.11 0.92 -43.01
CA PRO A 116 -23.57 0.99 -43.25
C PRO A 116 -24.28 -0.37 -43.12
N SER A 117 -23.56 -1.49 -43.10
CA SER A 117 -24.08 -2.85 -42.87
C SER A 117 -24.20 -3.24 -41.39
N ASP A 118 -23.56 -2.51 -40.48
CA ASP A 118 -23.61 -2.80 -39.05
C ASP A 118 -24.91 -2.31 -38.39
N PHE A 119 -25.09 -2.66 -37.13
CA PHE A 119 -26.26 -2.35 -36.33
C PHE A 119 -25.88 -1.60 -35.05
N ILE A 120 -26.82 -0.81 -34.52
CA ILE A 120 -26.73 -0.19 -33.19
C ILE A 120 -27.68 -0.95 -32.26
N GLY A 121 -27.10 -1.70 -31.33
CA GLY A 121 -27.80 -2.61 -30.43
C GLY A 121 -28.04 -2.03 -29.04
N SER A 122 -27.19 -1.13 -28.55
CA SER A 122 -27.38 -0.49 -27.25
C SER A 122 -26.73 0.90 -27.17
N GLY A 123 -26.95 1.60 -26.05
CA GLY A 123 -26.22 2.82 -25.74
C GLY A 123 -24.70 2.64 -25.53
N ASP A 124 -24.23 1.39 -25.45
CA ASP A 124 -22.80 1.05 -25.32
C ASP A 124 -22.05 1.20 -26.65
N ASP A 125 -22.77 1.13 -27.79
CA ASP A 125 -22.25 1.51 -29.11
C ASP A 125 -21.80 2.99 -29.17
N PHE A 126 -22.14 3.80 -28.16
CA PHE A 126 -21.72 5.18 -27.97
C PHE A 126 -20.91 5.39 -26.66
N ALA A 127 -20.25 4.34 -26.15
CA ALA A 127 -19.61 4.40 -24.83
C ALA A 127 -18.44 5.39 -24.71
N SER A 128 -17.64 5.56 -25.78
CA SER A 128 -16.44 6.43 -25.81
C SER A 128 -16.59 7.73 -26.61
N SER A 129 -17.76 7.96 -27.23
CA SER A 129 -17.99 9.05 -28.17
C SER A 129 -19.46 9.48 -28.19
N PRO A 130 -19.78 10.78 -28.36
CA PRO A 130 -21.17 11.24 -28.54
C PRO A 130 -21.81 10.73 -29.85
N CYS A 131 -21.00 10.19 -30.77
CA CYS A 131 -21.43 9.68 -32.07
C CYS A 131 -20.66 8.41 -32.49
N VAL A 132 -21.27 7.65 -33.41
CA VAL A 132 -20.59 6.62 -34.19
C VAL A 132 -20.33 7.19 -35.58
N PHE A 133 -19.10 7.11 -36.07
CA PHE A 133 -18.76 7.45 -37.44
C PHE A 133 -19.10 6.31 -38.40
N VAL A 134 -19.75 6.66 -39.50
CA VAL A 134 -20.12 5.68 -40.53
C VAL A 134 -19.13 5.80 -41.68
N THR A 135 -18.24 4.84 -41.80
CA THR A 135 -17.23 4.78 -42.86
C THR A 135 -17.50 3.58 -43.77
N ARG A 136 -17.01 3.61 -45.01
CA ARG A 136 -17.33 2.56 -46.00
C ARG A 136 -17.05 1.13 -45.51
N ASN A 137 -15.98 0.92 -44.73
CA ASN A 137 -15.58 -0.39 -44.24
C ASN A 137 -15.78 -0.59 -42.72
N GLY A 138 -16.23 0.45 -41.99
CA GLY A 138 -16.34 0.41 -40.53
C GLY A 138 -15.02 0.56 -39.77
N ASP A 139 -14.00 1.13 -40.41
CA ASP A 139 -12.72 1.52 -39.80
C ASP A 139 -12.38 2.99 -40.10
N SER A 140 -11.35 3.54 -39.45
CA SER A 140 -10.88 4.91 -39.69
C SER A 140 -10.18 5.12 -41.03
N LYS A 141 -9.86 4.04 -41.76
CA LYS A 141 -9.08 4.02 -43.02
C LYS A 141 -9.97 4.01 -44.26
N SER A 142 -11.25 4.33 -44.08
CA SER A 142 -12.23 4.31 -45.15
C SER A 142 -13.07 5.58 -45.13
N GLU A 143 -13.51 5.99 -46.32
CA GLU A 143 -14.24 7.23 -46.58
C GLU A 143 -15.40 7.40 -45.60
N LEU A 144 -15.47 8.57 -44.95
CA LEU A 144 -16.54 8.99 -44.07
C LEU A 144 -17.82 9.24 -44.88
N LEU A 145 -18.83 8.40 -44.68
CA LEU A 145 -20.12 8.46 -45.36
C LEU A 145 -21.16 9.26 -44.56
N GLY A 146 -21.01 9.27 -43.23
CA GLY A 146 -21.95 9.91 -42.32
C GLY A 146 -21.60 9.62 -40.86
N LEU A 147 -22.55 9.86 -39.97
CA LEU A 147 -22.43 9.58 -38.54
C LEU A 147 -23.78 9.15 -37.98
N VAL A 148 -23.82 8.64 -36.75
CA VAL A 148 -25.04 8.54 -35.95
C VAL A 148 -24.77 9.23 -34.61
N SER A 149 -25.56 10.23 -34.21
CA SER A 149 -25.46 10.83 -32.89
C SER A 149 -26.27 10.06 -31.84
N ARG A 150 -25.71 9.92 -30.63
CA ARG A 150 -26.37 9.23 -29.50
C ARG A 150 -27.73 9.86 -29.16
N SER A 151 -27.85 11.17 -29.29
CA SER A 151 -29.07 11.94 -29.06
C SER A 151 -30.17 11.65 -30.09
N ASN A 152 -29.83 11.38 -31.34
CA ASN A 152 -30.84 11.09 -32.37
C ASN A 152 -31.23 9.61 -32.37
N TRP A 153 -30.29 8.69 -32.11
CA TRP A 153 -30.62 7.29 -31.84
C TRP A 153 -31.50 7.12 -30.59
N ALA A 154 -31.21 7.83 -29.48
CA ALA A 154 -32.03 7.76 -28.27
C ALA A 154 -33.46 8.28 -28.45
N LYS A 155 -33.71 9.13 -29.47
CA LYS A 155 -35.06 9.61 -29.83
C LYS A 155 -35.84 8.64 -30.71
N SER A 156 -35.18 7.80 -31.53
CA SER A 156 -35.88 6.83 -32.38
C SER A 156 -36.41 5.64 -31.57
N GLY A 157 -35.68 5.22 -30.52
CA GLY A 157 -36.10 4.14 -29.63
C GLY A 157 -36.02 2.72 -30.24
N GLU A 158 -35.54 2.60 -31.47
CA GLU A 158 -35.41 1.31 -32.17
C GLU A 158 -34.10 0.59 -31.83
N ILE A 159 -34.24 -0.57 -31.17
CA ILE A 159 -33.13 -1.46 -30.82
C ILE A 159 -32.78 -2.33 -32.04
N GLY A 160 -31.52 -2.34 -32.45
CA GLY A 160 -31.07 -3.13 -33.60
C GLY A 160 -31.36 -2.46 -34.94
N ILE A 161 -31.50 -1.13 -34.98
CA ILE A 161 -31.55 -0.38 -36.23
C ILE A 161 -30.21 -0.50 -36.98
N ARG A 162 -30.27 -0.61 -38.30
CA ARG A 162 -29.09 -0.67 -39.17
C ARG A 162 -28.47 0.73 -39.27
N VAL A 163 -27.15 0.81 -39.17
CA VAL A 163 -26.39 2.06 -39.19
C VAL A 163 -26.68 2.89 -40.45
N GLY A 164 -26.74 2.26 -41.62
CA GLY A 164 -27.05 2.95 -42.88
C GLY A 164 -28.46 3.56 -42.96
N ASP A 165 -29.40 3.09 -42.13
CA ASP A 165 -30.80 3.55 -42.13
C ASP A 165 -31.04 4.69 -41.11
N CYS A 166 -30.11 4.89 -40.17
CA CYS A 166 -30.15 5.96 -39.17
C CYS A 166 -28.99 6.97 -39.24
N MET A 167 -28.10 6.84 -40.23
CA MET A 167 -26.97 7.76 -40.41
C MET A 167 -27.42 9.14 -40.90
N GLU A 168 -26.84 10.17 -40.31
CA GLU A 168 -26.98 11.57 -40.70
C GLU A 168 -25.71 12.08 -41.39
N ALA A 169 -25.87 13.07 -42.27
CA ALA A 169 -24.76 13.67 -42.99
C ALA A 169 -23.88 14.50 -42.04
N VAL A 170 -22.57 14.49 -42.29
CA VAL A 170 -21.60 15.25 -41.50
C VAL A 170 -21.72 16.73 -41.86
N ALA A 171 -22.22 17.55 -40.92
CA ALA A 171 -22.49 18.96 -41.16
C ALA A 171 -21.23 19.77 -41.52
N ALA A 172 -20.11 19.51 -40.84
CA ALA A 172 -18.81 20.11 -41.12
C ALA A 172 -17.68 19.22 -40.57
N ALA A 173 -16.53 19.20 -41.26
CA ALA A 173 -15.33 18.48 -40.82
C ALA A 173 -14.14 19.45 -40.67
N GLY A 174 -13.39 19.31 -39.56
CA GLY A 174 -12.19 20.10 -39.29
C GLY A 174 -10.93 19.44 -39.86
N SER A 175 -9.86 20.21 -40.08
CA SER A 175 -8.57 19.64 -40.50
C SER A 175 -7.83 19.05 -39.29
N SER A 176 -7.26 17.85 -39.44
CA SER A 176 -6.36 17.23 -38.45
C SER A 176 -5.18 18.11 -38.03
N ARG A 177 -4.82 19.11 -38.86
CA ARG A 177 -3.74 20.08 -38.59
C ARG A 177 -4.18 21.25 -37.72
N TYR A 178 -5.45 21.35 -37.33
CA TYR A 178 -5.92 22.45 -36.48
C TYR A 178 -5.25 22.45 -35.11
N ASP A 179 -4.80 23.64 -34.70
CA ASP A 179 -4.49 23.92 -33.30
C ASP A 179 -5.78 24.11 -32.48
N PHE A 180 -5.62 24.23 -31.16
CA PHE A 180 -6.74 24.34 -30.22
C PHE A 180 -7.67 25.52 -30.50
N ASP A 181 -7.14 26.68 -30.88
CA ASP A 181 -7.92 27.90 -31.10
C ASP A 181 -8.59 27.88 -32.48
N GLN A 182 -7.95 27.25 -33.48
CA GLN A 182 -8.54 26.96 -34.78
C GLN A 182 -9.72 25.97 -34.66
N ALA A 183 -9.56 24.92 -33.85
CA ALA A 183 -10.62 23.96 -33.54
C ALA A 183 -11.78 24.63 -32.79
N ALA A 184 -11.50 25.37 -31.72
CA ALA A 184 -12.52 26.13 -30.98
C ALA A 184 -13.28 27.11 -31.91
N SER A 185 -12.56 27.82 -32.77
CA SER A 185 -13.14 28.75 -33.76
C SER A 185 -13.88 28.04 -34.89
N PHE A 186 -13.60 26.76 -35.15
CA PHE A 186 -14.34 25.96 -36.14
C PHE A 186 -15.71 25.56 -35.60
N LEU A 187 -15.80 25.02 -34.38
CA LEU A 187 -17.08 24.66 -33.76
C LEU A 187 -17.99 25.89 -33.64
N ALA A 188 -17.44 27.00 -33.11
CA ALA A 188 -18.19 28.24 -32.91
C ALA A 188 -18.70 28.87 -34.23
N ARG A 189 -17.96 28.76 -35.34
CA ARG A 189 -18.38 29.31 -36.65
C ARG A 189 -19.40 28.46 -37.40
N ASN A 190 -19.39 27.14 -37.18
CA ASN A 190 -20.33 26.22 -37.82
C ASN A 190 -21.56 25.93 -36.94
N GLU A 191 -21.60 26.48 -35.72
CA GLU A 191 -22.67 26.26 -34.73
C GLU A 191 -22.92 24.76 -34.44
N VAL A 192 -21.84 23.97 -34.36
CA VAL A 192 -21.88 22.53 -34.07
C VAL A 192 -21.25 22.21 -32.71
N ASP A 193 -21.92 21.36 -31.93
CA ASP A 193 -21.44 20.89 -30.62
C ASP A 193 -20.19 20.01 -30.72
N TRP A 194 -19.93 19.42 -31.89
CA TRP A 194 -18.77 18.58 -32.16
C TRP A 194 -18.55 18.42 -33.67
N ALA A 195 -17.34 18.01 -34.07
CA ALA A 195 -17.01 17.71 -35.47
C ALA A 195 -15.90 16.63 -35.59
N PRO A 196 -15.85 15.85 -36.68
CA PRO A 196 -14.69 15.02 -37.01
C PRO A 196 -13.48 15.88 -37.41
N LEU A 197 -12.27 15.40 -37.09
CA LEU A 197 -11.03 15.84 -37.70
C LEU A 197 -10.67 14.89 -38.85
N VAL A 198 -10.47 15.44 -40.05
CA VAL A 198 -10.07 14.68 -41.24
C VAL A 198 -8.63 14.97 -41.66
N SER A 199 -7.94 13.94 -42.14
CA SER A 199 -6.64 14.09 -42.80
C SER A 199 -6.79 14.81 -44.14
N GLY A 200 -5.89 15.75 -44.42
CA GLY A 200 -6.03 16.70 -45.53
C GLY A 200 -5.88 16.11 -46.94
N ASP A 201 -5.29 14.92 -47.07
CA ASP A 201 -4.94 14.32 -48.36
C ASP A 201 -5.97 13.27 -48.84
N ASP A 202 -6.59 12.52 -47.91
CA ASP A 202 -7.44 11.34 -48.23
C ASP A 202 -8.87 11.39 -47.63
N GLY A 203 -9.20 12.37 -46.79
CA GLY A 203 -10.51 12.47 -46.13
C GLY A 203 -10.77 11.47 -44.99
N GLU A 204 -9.76 10.67 -44.60
CA GLU A 204 -9.81 9.77 -43.44
C GLU A 204 -10.08 10.54 -42.14
N VAL A 205 -10.97 10.02 -41.29
CA VAL A 205 -11.24 10.60 -39.96
C VAL A 205 -10.18 10.12 -38.99
N VAL A 206 -9.41 11.07 -38.46
CA VAL A 206 -8.37 10.79 -37.47
C VAL A 206 -8.86 10.97 -36.04
N ASP A 207 -9.88 11.80 -35.81
CA ASP A 207 -10.41 12.08 -34.47
C ASP A 207 -11.80 12.72 -34.47
N VAL A 208 -12.34 12.97 -33.27
CA VAL A 208 -13.52 13.82 -33.03
C VAL A 208 -13.21 14.84 -31.92
N PHE A 209 -13.78 16.04 -32.02
CA PHE A 209 -13.64 17.08 -31.02
C PHE A 209 -14.98 17.76 -30.72
N SER A 210 -15.22 18.06 -29.45
CA SER A 210 -16.46 18.65 -28.96
C SER A 210 -16.27 20.04 -28.34
N ALA A 211 -17.35 20.81 -28.28
CA ALA A 211 -17.39 22.11 -27.60
C ALA A 211 -17.18 21.94 -26.09
N GLU A 212 -17.72 20.85 -25.51
CA GLU A 212 -17.47 20.45 -24.13
C GLU A 212 -15.98 20.21 -23.89
N ASP A 213 -15.28 19.51 -24.79
CA ASP A 213 -13.84 19.31 -24.68
C ASP A 213 -13.05 20.61 -24.79
N VAL A 214 -13.45 21.52 -25.68
CA VAL A 214 -12.82 22.84 -25.79
C VAL A 214 -12.99 23.63 -24.49
N GLU A 215 -14.19 23.69 -23.91
CA GLU A 215 -14.41 24.37 -22.63
C GLU A 215 -13.63 23.71 -21.49
N ARG A 216 -13.68 22.37 -21.41
CA ARG A 216 -12.97 21.54 -20.43
C ARG A 216 -11.46 21.76 -20.48
N ILE A 217 -10.84 21.67 -21.66
CA ILE A 217 -9.39 21.82 -21.85
C ILE A 217 -8.95 23.28 -21.62
N ARG A 218 -9.76 24.27 -22.03
CA ARG A 218 -9.49 25.69 -21.77
C ARG A 218 -9.43 26.01 -20.27
N GLY A 219 -10.22 25.30 -19.45
CA GLY A 219 -10.23 25.43 -17.99
C GLY A 219 -9.08 24.71 -17.27
N PHE A 220 -8.22 23.96 -17.96
CA PHE A 220 -7.15 23.19 -17.32
C PHE A 220 -5.83 23.96 -17.15
N PRO A 221 -5.13 23.77 -16.02
CA PRO A 221 -3.84 24.41 -15.76
C PRO A 221 -2.74 23.91 -16.72
N LYS A 222 -2.02 24.84 -17.35
CA LYS A 222 -0.83 24.56 -18.15
C LYS A 222 0.38 24.38 -17.24
N LEU A 223 1.29 23.47 -17.60
CA LEU A 223 2.34 22.98 -16.69
C LEU A 223 3.76 23.06 -17.25
N GLY A 224 3.94 22.84 -18.56
CA GLY A 224 5.21 22.84 -19.25
C GLY A 224 5.01 22.89 -20.76
N LEU A 225 6.11 22.80 -21.52
CA LEU A 225 6.04 22.64 -22.98
C LEU A 225 5.62 21.21 -23.34
N PRO A 226 4.81 21.01 -24.39
CA PRO A 226 4.45 19.68 -24.85
C PRO A 226 5.68 18.91 -25.35
N SER A 227 5.69 17.60 -25.13
CA SER A 227 6.71 16.70 -25.66
C SER A 227 6.44 16.48 -27.15
N LEU A 228 7.21 17.15 -28.01
CA LEU A 228 7.12 17.03 -29.47
C LEU A 228 8.36 16.35 -30.04
N GLY A 229 8.18 15.44 -30.99
CA GLY A 229 9.27 14.84 -31.74
C GLY A 229 9.92 15.83 -32.71
N ALA A 230 11.00 15.40 -33.37
CA ALA A 230 11.65 16.19 -34.43
C ALA A 230 10.76 16.43 -35.66
N ASP A 231 9.66 15.68 -35.78
CA ASP A 231 8.58 15.83 -36.74
C ASP A 231 7.56 16.93 -36.37
N GLY A 232 7.60 17.44 -35.14
CA GLY A 232 6.59 18.37 -34.59
C GLY A 232 5.28 17.69 -34.19
N ASP A 233 5.19 16.35 -34.25
CA ASP A 233 4.10 15.56 -33.71
C ASP A 233 4.33 15.32 -32.21
N PHE A 234 3.29 14.95 -31.45
CA PHE A 234 3.47 14.50 -30.08
C PHE A 234 4.44 13.30 -29.98
N MET A 235 5.23 13.26 -28.90
CA MET A 235 6.08 12.09 -28.61
C MET A 235 5.24 10.91 -28.13
N VAL A 236 5.45 9.74 -28.74
CA VAL A 236 4.78 8.49 -28.36
C VAL A 236 5.82 7.40 -28.20
N GLY A 237 5.87 6.76 -27.03
CA GLY A 237 6.66 5.55 -26.81
C GLY A 237 5.83 4.29 -27.04
N ALA A 238 6.51 3.16 -27.26
CA ALA A 238 5.84 1.86 -27.42
C ALA A 238 6.58 0.74 -26.69
N ALA A 239 5.86 -0.20 -26.11
CA ALA A 239 6.43 -1.41 -25.53
C ALA A 239 6.44 -2.56 -26.56
N MET A 240 7.34 -3.52 -26.37
CA MET A 240 7.42 -4.75 -27.15
C MET A 240 8.07 -5.86 -26.33
N GLY A 241 7.96 -7.12 -26.79
CA GLY A 241 8.66 -8.24 -26.18
C GLY A 241 10.15 -8.30 -26.55
N THR A 242 10.72 -9.50 -26.48
CA THR A 242 12.15 -9.77 -26.73
C THR A 242 12.39 -11.02 -27.57
N ARG A 243 11.34 -11.53 -28.24
CA ARG A 243 11.40 -12.75 -29.06
C ARG A 243 11.78 -12.42 -30.50
N GLU A 244 11.88 -13.44 -31.35
CA GLU A 244 12.31 -13.25 -32.74
C GLU A 244 11.19 -12.59 -33.56
N GLU A 245 9.95 -13.00 -33.31
CA GLU A 245 8.70 -12.43 -33.83
C GLU A 245 8.50 -10.95 -33.45
N ASP A 246 9.05 -10.48 -32.31
CA ASP A 246 8.98 -9.07 -31.93
C ASP A 246 9.79 -8.16 -32.87
N LYS A 247 10.68 -8.70 -33.72
CA LYS A 247 11.40 -7.91 -34.73
C LYS A 247 10.48 -7.36 -35.81
N GLU A 248 9.44 -8.11 -36.20
CA GLU A 248 8.41 -7.63 -37.13
C GLU A 248 7.61 -6.50 -36.46
N ARG A 249 7.21 -6.70 -35.20
CA ARG A 249 6.55 -5.64 -34.40
C ARG A 249 7.39 -4.37 -34.34
N LEU A 250 8.70 -4.47 -34.12
CA LEU A 250 9.60 -3.31 -34.13
C LEU A 250 9.57 -2.54 -35.45
N GLU A 251 9.53 -3.22 -36.60
CA GLU A 251 9.41 -2.53 -37.90
C GLU A 251 8.08 -1.78 -38.04
N HIS A 252 6.98 -2.34 -37.52
CA HIS A 252 5.71 -1.63 -37.40
C HIS A 252 5.82 -0.41 -36.47
N LEU A 253 6.44 -0.53 -35.29
CA LEU A 253 6.60 0.58 -34.34
C LEU A 253 7.41 1.75 -34.93
N VAL A 254 8.51 1.45 -35.63
CA VAL A 254 9.31 2.46 -36.34
C VAL A 254 8.50 3.13 -37.45
N ARG A 255 7.80 2.33 -38.28
CA ARG A 255 6.94 2.87 -39.35
C ARG A 255 5.76 3.70 -38.82
N ALA A 256 5.30 3.45 -37.59
CA ALA A 256 4.27 4.26 -36.96
C ALA A 256 4.79 5.66 -36.54
N GLY A 257 6.10 5.81 -36.33
CA GLY A 257 6.71 7.01 -35.77
C GLY A 257 6.82 6.98 -34.24
N ALA A 258 7.01 5.80 -33.64
CA ALA A 258 7.33 5.69 -32.22
C ALA A 258 8.69 6.34 -31.93
N ASN A 259 8.74 7.23 -30.95
CA ASN A 259 9.95 8.00 -30.60
C ASN A 259 10.93 7.19 -29.72
N VAL A 260 10.43 6.20 -28.99
CA VAL A 260 11.21 5.34 -28.09
C VAL A 260 10.56 3.97 -27.96
N VAL A 261 11.36 2.91 -27.84
CA VAL A 261 10.87 1.56 -27.54
C VAL A 261 11.30 1.07 -26.17
N VAL A 262 10.36 0.45 -25.45
CA VAL A 262 10.58 -0.20 -24.15
C VAL A 262 10.52 -1.71 -24.33
N LEU A 263 11.64 -2.39 -24.05
CA LEU A 263 11.67 -3.85 -24.03
C LEU A 263 11.08 -4.33 -22.70
N ASP A 264 9.83 -4.79 -22.72
CA ASP A 264 9.09 -5.11 -21.51
C ASP A 264 9.31 -6.56 -21.06
N SER A 265 9.90 -6.71 -19.87
CA SER A 265 10.10 -8.00 -19.19
C SER A 265 9.98 -7.80 -17.68
N SER A 266 9.57 -8.84 -16.95
CA SER A 266 9.66 -8.82 -15.48
C SER A 266 11.11 -8.91 -14.99
N GLN A 267 12.01 -9.47 -15.79
CA GLN A 267 13.44 -9.62 -15.49
C GLN A 267 14.25 -9.43 -16.79
N GLY A 268 14.71 -8.22 -17.05
CA GLY A 268 15.31 -7.82 -18.33
C GLY A 268 16.70 -8.38 -18.62
N ASN A 269 17.47 -8.79 -17.60
CA ASN A 269 18.82 -9.33 -17.79
C ASN A 269 18.74 -10.78 -18.30
N SER A 270 18.58 -10.92 -19.62
CA SER A 270 18.45 -12.18 -20.34
C SER A 270 19.13 -12.07 -21.70
N ILE A 271 19.61 -13.21 -22.24
CA ILE A 271 20.23 -13.24 -23.58
C ILE A 271 19.30 -12.67 -24.67
N TYR A 272 17.99 -12.94 -24.56
CA TYR A 272 16.98 -12.44 -25.49
C TYR A 272 16.93 -10.91 -25.54
N GLN A 273 16.85 -10.26 -24.37
CA GLN A 273 16.82 -8.80 -24.33
C GLN A 273 18.16 -8.19 -24.72
N LEU A 274 19.29 -8.76 -24.27
CA LEU A 274 20.63 -8.29 -24.61
C LEU A 274 20.88 -8.30 -26.13
N GLU A 275 20.46 -9.36 -26.83
CA GLU A 275 20.56 -9.43 -28.29
C GLU A 275 19.51 -8.56 -29.01
N MET A 276 18.30 -8.40 -28.44
CA MET A 276 17.31 -7.47 -28.97
C MET A 276 17.80 -6.01 -28.92
N ILE A 277 18.39 -5.56 -27.80
CA ILE A 277 18.98 -4.20 -27.69
C ILE A 277 20.01 -3.98 -28.79
N LYS A 278 20.97 -4.91 -28.93
CA LYS A 278 22.01 -4.84 -29.97
C LYS A 278 21.41 -4.89 -31.38
N TYR A 279 20.32 -5.64 -31.59
CA TYR A 279 19.61 -5.69 -32.87
C TYR A 279 18.98 -4.32 -33.19
N VAL A 280 18.25 -3.72 -32.25
CA VAL A 280 17.62 -2.40 -32.45
C VAL A 280 18.68 -1.34 -32.74
N LYS A 281 19.72 -1.20 -31.90
CA LYS A 281 20.76 -0.17 -32.11
C LYS A 281 21.56 -0.36 -33.41
N ARG A 282 21.67 -1.57 -33.95
CA ARG A 282 22.27 -1.81 -35.30
C ARG A 282 21.32 -1.47 -36.45
N ARG A 283 20.02 -1.78 -36.30
CA ARG A 283 19.02 -1.70 -37.38
C ARG A 283 18.34 -0.33 -37.49
N PHE A 284 18.23 0.37 -36.36
CA PHE A 284 17.59 1.67 -36.16
C PHE A 284 18.41 2.47 -35.13
N PRO A 285 19.60 3.00 -35.50
CA PRO A 285 20.51 3.64 -34.55
C PRO A 285 19.92 4.89 -33.86
N GLU A 286 19.11 5.65 -34.60
CA GLU A 286 18.40 6.85 -34.13
C GLU A 286 17.21 6.55 -33.19
N LEU A 287 16.80 5.28 -33.06
CA LEU A 287 15.74 4.90 -32.14
C LEU A 287 16.32 4.68 -30.75
N ASP A 288 15.79 5.39 -29.76
CA ASP A 288 16.15 5.20 -28.36
C ASP A 288 15.47 3.94 -27.78
N VAL A 289 16.26 3.18 -27.01
CA VAL A 289 15.85 1.88 -26.44
C VAL A 289 15.95 1.90 -24.93
N ILE A 290 14.83 1.67 -24.26
CA ILE A 290 14.74 1.49 -22.82
C ILE A 290 14.75 -0.01 -22.51
N GLY A 291 15.76 -0.49 -21.78
CA GLY A 291 15.84 -1.88 -21.31
C GLY A 291 15.29 -2.05 -19.90
N GLY A 292 14.75 -3.23 -19.60
CA GLY A 292 14.22 -3.56 -18.28
C GLY A 292 13.29 -4.77 -18.22
N ASN A 293 12.67 -5.06 -17.07
CA ASN A 293 12.90 -4.36 -15.81
C ASN A 293 14.15 -4.90 -15.08
N VAL A 294 14.85 -4.02 -14.34
CA VAL A 294 16.00 -4.37 -13.49
C VAL A 294 15.80 -3.89 -12.05
N VAL A 295 16.46 -4.52 -11.07
CA VAL A 295 16.47 -4.06 -9.66
C VAL A 295 17.86 -4.12 -9.00
N THR A 296 18.89 -4.54 -9.73
CA THR A 296 20.26 -4.66 -9.23
C THR A 296 21.27 -3.94 -10.13
N ALA A 297 22.36 -3.49 -9.52
CA ALA A 297 23.52 -2.91 -10.18
C ALA A 297 24.07 -3.79 -11.33
N TYR A 298 24.15 -5.11 -11.09
CA TYR A 298 24.66 -6.08 -12.08
C TYR A 298 23.75 -6.19 -13.31
N GLN A 299 22.43 -6.29 -13.12
CA GLN A 299 21.48 -6.29 -14.24
C GLN A 299 21.57 -4.98 -15.05
N ALA A 300 21.66 -3.84 -14.36
CA ALA A 300 21.80 -2.53 -15.00
C ALA A 300 23.09 -2.45 -15.82
N GLN A 301 24.24 -2.87 -15.26
CA GLN A 301 25.53 -2.88 -15.95
C GLN A 301 25.48 -3.69 -17.25
N ASN A 302 24.88 -4.89 -17.23
CA ASN A 302 24.74 -5.73 -18.42
C ASN A 302 23.92 -5.04 -19.53
N LEU A 303 22.78 -4.42 -19.19
CA LEU A 303 21.94 -3.72 -20.18
C LEU A 303 22.64 -2.44 -20.71
N ILE A 304 23.34 -1.69 -19.85
CA ILE A 304 24.15 -0.53 -20.26
C ILE A 304 25.23 -0.96 -21.26
N GLN A 305 25.94 -2.06 -20.99
CA GLN A 305 26.95 -2.61 -21.90
C GLN A 305 26.37 -3.14 -23.22
N ALA A 306 25.10 -3.56 -23.24
CA ALA A 306 24.42 -3.92 -24.48
C ALA A 306 24.01 -2.70 -25.34
N GLY A 307 24.01 -1.49 -24.77
CA GLY A 307 23.76 -0.24 -25.48
C GLY A 307 22.35 0.35 -25.29
N VAL A 308 21.73 0.23 -24.11
CA VAL A 308 20.47 0.93 -23.81
C VAL A 308 20.67 2.45 -23.65
N ASP A 309 19.65 3.20 -24.04
CA ASP A 309 19.57 4.65 -23.90
C ASP A 309 18.80 5.08 -22.63
N GLY A 310 18.10 4.15 -21.99
CA GLY A 310 17.44 4.32 -20.69
C GLY A 310 17.21 2.98 -19.96
N LEU A 311 16.98 3.03 -18.65
CA LEU A 311 16.71 1.85 -17.82
C LEU A 311 15.37 1.94 -17.10
N ARG A 312 14.57 0.88 -17.18
CA ARG A 312 13.33 0.73 -16.43
C ARG A 312 13.56 -0.12 -15.17
N VAL A 313 13.26 0.45 -14.00
CA VAL A 313 13.65 -0.10 -12.69
C VAL A 313 12.43 -0.45 -11.84
N GLY A 314 12.32 -1.72 -11.43
CA GLY A 314 11.29 -2.19 -10.50
C GLY A 314 10.80 -3.60 -10.78
N MET A 315 10.70 -4.44 -9.75
CA MET A 315 10.26 -5.84 -9.85
C MET A 315 9.49 -6.23 -8.59
N GLY A 316 8.20 -6.56 -8.75
CA GLY A 316 7.26 -6.83 -7.65
C GLY A 316 6.68 -5.59 -6.93
N SER A 317 7.16 -4.38 -7.22
CA SER A 317 6.74 -3.13 -6.57
C SER A 317 5.43 -2.51 -7.11
N GLY A 318 4.91 -3.01 -8.23
CA GLY A 318 3.64 -2.51 -8.80
C GLY A 318 2.43 -2.95 -7.97
N SER A 319 1.43 -2.07 -7.78
CA SER A 319 0.29 -2.28 -6.87
C SER A 319 -0.67 -3.45 -7.19
N ILE A 320 -0.38 -4.22 -8.23
CA ILE A 320 -1.11 -5.40 -8.69
C ILE A 320 -0.14 -6.51 -9.18
N CYS A 321 1.15 -6.34 -8.90
CA CYS A 321 2.20 -7.29 -9.22
C CYS A 321 2.34 -8.25 -8.04
N THR A 322 2.46 -9.55 -8.29
CA THR A 322 2.64 -10.57 -7.24
C THR A 322 3.92 -11.37 -7.44
N THR A 323 4.92 -10.76 -8.11
CA THR A 323 6.16 -11.45 -8.49
C THR A 323 7.06 -11.78 -7.29
N GLN A 324 7.04 -10.95 -6.23
CA GLN A 324 7.81 -11.24 -5.01
C GLN A 324 7.21 -12.42 -4.24
N GLU A 325 5.89 -12.51 -4.21
CA GLU A 325 5.11 -13.53 -3.50
C GLU A 325 5.11 -14.87 -4.25
N VAL A 326 4.97 -14.83 -5.58
CA VAL A 326 4.86 -16.03 -6.42
C VAL A 326 6.22 -16.58 -6.83
N CYS A 327 7.24 -15.73 -6.99
CA CYS A 327 8.55 -16.15 -7.52
C CYS A 327 9.72 -15.89 -6.56
N ALA A 328 9.49 -15.33 -5.37
CA ALA A 328 10.54 -14.98 -4.40
C ALA A 328 11.65 -14.06 -4.94
N VAL A 329 11.35 -13.27 -5.98
CA VAL A 329 12.30 -12.37 -6.64
C VAL A 329 11.76 -10.95 -6.80
N GLY A 330 12.57 -9.98 -6.38
CA GLY A 330 12.25 -8.55 -6.43
C GLY A 330 13.16 -7.76 -5.49
N ARG A 331 12.79 -6.51 -5.19
CA ARG A 331 13.48 -5.63 -4.24
C ARG A 331 12.56 -4.49 -3.82
N GLY A 332 12.79 -3.92 -2.62
CA GLY A 332 12.17 -2.65 -2.21
C GLY A 332 12.52 -1.53 -3.18
N GLN A 333 11.50 -0.78 -3.62
CA GLN A 333 11.62 0.11 -4.78
C GLN A 333 12.61 1.26 -4.56
N ALA A 334 12.68 1.84 -3.36
CA ALA A 334 13.63 2.92 -3.05
C ALA A 334 15.08 2.41 -3.14
N THR A 335 15.37 1.25 -2.53
CA THR A 335 16.70 0.61 -2.64
C THR A 335 17.02 0.21 -4.08
N ALA A 336 16.04 -0.27 -4.86
CA ALA A 336 16.25 -0.64 -6.26
C ALA A 336 16.63 0.58 -7.12
N VAL A 337 15.86 1.67 -7.03
CA VAL A 337 16.12 2.92 -7.74
C VAL A 337 17.48 3.49 -7.36
N TYR A 338 17.76 3.68 -6.07
CA TYR A 338 19.04 4.23 -5.60
C TYR A 338 20.25 3.43 -6.10
N LYS A 339 20.21 2.10 -5.99
CA LYS A 339 21.33 1.23 -6.40
C LYS A 339 21.53 1.20 -7.91
N VAL A 340 20.47 1.23 -8.71
CA VAL A 340 20.58 1.24 -10.17
C VAL A 340 21.01 2.61 -10.67
N ALA A 341 20.43 3.71 -10.17
CA ALA A 341 20.82 5.07 -10.51
C ALA A 341 22.29 5.37 -10.19
N SER A 342 22.81 4.86 -9.06
CA SER A 342 24.22 4.97 -8.67
C SER A 342 25.21 4.37 -9.68
N ILE A 343 24.76 3.41 -10.52
CA ILE A 343 25.57 2.82 -11.61
C ILE A 343 25.24 3.49 -12.95
N ALA A 344 23.96 3.70 -13.24
CA ALA A 344 23.49 4.25 -14.51
C ALA A 344 24.01 5.69 -14.75
N SER A 345 24.07 6.51 -13.70
CA SER A 345 24.62 7.87 -13.74
C SER A 345 26.08 7.93 -14.18
N GLN A 346 26.91 6.93 -13.82
CA GLN A 346 28.32 6.85 -14.23
C GLN A 346 28.47 6.70 -15.75
N SER A 347 27.44 6.17 -16.42
CA SER A 347 27.36 6.01 -17.87
C SER A 347 26.44 7.04 -18.54
N GLY A 348 25.88 7.99 -17.79
CA GLY A 348 24.90 8.97 -18.28
C GLY A 348 23.60 8.34 -18.81
N VAL A 349 23.16 7.20 -18.25
CA VAL A 349 21.91 6.52 -18.63
C VAL A 349 20.79 6.93 -17.66
N PRO A 350 19.70 7.55 -18.14
CA PRO A 350 18.54 7.87 -17.32
C PRO A 350 17.83 6.64 -16.75
N VAL A 351 17.21 6.83 -15.59
CA VAL A 351 16.49 5.78 -14.85
C VAL A 351 15.02 6.13 -14.70
N ILE A 352 14.16 5.21 -15.12
CA ILE A 352 12.70 5.26 -14.94
C ILE A 352 12.33 4.41 -13.73
N ALA A 353 11.80 5.02 -12.68
CA ALA A 353 11.27 4.30 -11.52
C ALA A 353 9.85 3.78 -11.81
N ASP A 354 9.69 2.46 -11.97
CA ASP A 354 8.44 1.80 -12.35
C ASP A 354 7.89 0.93 -11.20
N GLY A 355 6.69 1.28 -10.71
CA GLY A 355 6.05 0.64 -9.56
C GLY A 355 6.21 1.43 -8.25
N GLY A 356 5.34 1.15 -7.28
CA GLY A 356 5.31 1.79 -5.96
C GLY A 356 4.77 3.24 -5.90
N ILE A 357 4.52 3.91 -7.03
CA ILE A 357 4.04 5.29 -7.06
C ILE A 357 2.53 5.37 -6.80
N SER A 358 2.13 5.95 -5.67
CA SER A 358 0.72 6.14 -5.27
C SER A 358 0.34 7.60 -4.96
N ASN A 359 1.31 8.45 -4.64
CA ASN A 359 1.14 9.86 -4.26
C ASN A 359 2.34 10.72 -4.73
N SER A 360 2.24 12.05 -4.63
CA SER A 360 3.30 13.01 -5.00
C SER A 360 4.58 12.81 -4.19
N GLY A 361 4.50 12.46 -2.91
CA GLY A 361 5.65 12.14 -2.07
C GLY A 361 6.48 10.98 -2.62
N HIS A 362 5.86 9.95 -3.20
CA HIS A 362 6.59 8.84 -3.82
C HIS A 362 7.34 9.28 -5.08
N ILE A 363 6.79 10.26 -5.81
CA ILE A 363 7.46 10.87 -6.96
C ILE A 363 8.68 11.68 -6.50
N VAL A 364 8.52 12.55 -5.48
CA VAL A 364 9.63 13.29 -4.88
C VAL A 364 10.72 12.33 -4.41
N LYS A 365 10.37 11.29 -3.66
CA LYS A 365 11.33 10.29 -3.17
C LYS A 365 12.02 9.54 -4.31
N ALA A 366 11.28 9.06 -5.32
CA ALA A 366 11.85 8.35 -6.46
C ALA A 366 12.87 9.19 -7.24
N LEU A 367 12.51 10.44 -7.57
CA LEU A 367 13.37 11.35 -8.30
C LEU A 367 14.61 11.73 -7.48
N THR A 368 14.42 12.09 -6.20
CA THR A 368 15.51 12.46 -5.30
C THR A 368 16.51 11.31 -5.11
N LEU A 369 16.06 10.05 -5.09
CA LEU A 369 16.91 8.85 -5.01
C LEU A 369 17.70 8.54 -6.30
N GLY A 370 17.61 9.37 -7.34
CA GLY A 370 18.39 9.22 -8.57
C GLY A 370 17.59 8.76 -9.80
N ALA A 371 16.27 8.61 -9.70
CA ALA A 371 15.46 8.43 -10.92
C ALA A 371 15.41 9.74 -11.72
N SER A 372 15.40 9.61 -13.04
CA SER A 372 15.20 10.71 -13.98
C SER A 372 13.71 10.92 -14.25
N THR A 373 12.92 9.84 -14.33
CA THR A 373 11.46 9.88 -14.48
C THR A 373 10.76 8.82 -13.62
N VAL A 374 9.45 8.95 -13.43
CA VAL A 374 8.59 7.96 -12.78
C VAL A 374 7.57 7.38 -13.77
N MET A 375 7.41 6.05 -13.74
CA MET A 375 6.40 5.33 -14.52
C MET A 375 5.19 4.99 -13.66
N MET A 376 4.01 5.33 -14.19
CA MET A 376 2.76 5.38 -13.43
C MET A 376 1.70 4.48 -14.08
N GLY A 377 1.24 3.48 -13.32
CA GLY A 377 0.16 2.55 -13.71
C GLY A 377 -1.16 2.91 -13.01
N SER A 378 -1.41 2.32 -11.83
CA SER A 378 -2.60 2.58 -11.00
C SER A 378 -2.81 4.04 -10.62
N PHE A 379 -1.74 4.84 -10.63
CA PHE A 379 -1.82 6.28 -10.46
C PHE A 379 -2.67 6.94 -11.57
N LEU A 380 -2.64 6.41 -12.81
CA LEU A 380 -3.35 6.95 -13.98
C LEU A 380 -4.56 6.13 -14.45
N ALA A 381 -4.63 4.83 -14.14
CA ALA A 381 -5.65 3.90 -14.65
C ALA A 381 -7.13 4.31 -14.42
N GLY A 382 -7.40 5.10 -13.38
CA GLY A 382 -8.74 5.61 -13.07
C GLY A 382 -9.12 6.92 -13.79
N SER A 383 -8.28 7.43 -14.68
CA SER A 383 -8.50 8.70 -15.38
C SER A 383 -9.45 8.56 -16.58
N ASN A 384 -9.97 9.70 -17.07
CA ASN A 384 -10.79 9.74 -18.28
C ASN A 384 -10.06 9.11 -19.47
N GLU A 385 -8.79 9.49 -19.66
CA GLU A 385 -7.96 9.15 -20.83
C GLU A 385 -7.34 7.73 -20.79
N ALA A 386 -7.45 7.02 -19.66
CA ALA A 386 -7.09 5.61 -19.59
C ALA A 386 -8.15 4.74 -20.29
N PRO A 387 -7.78 3.67 -21.03
CA PRO A 387 -8.73 2.87 -21.79
C PRO A 387 -9.72 2.08 -20.91
N GLY A 388 -10.89 1.80 -21.48
CA GLY A 388 -11.96 1.02 -20.85
C GLY A 388 -13.09 1.86 -20.24
N ALA A 389 -14.25 1.24 -20.09
CA ALA A 389 -15.46 1.86 -19.55
C ALA A 389 -15.44 1.99 -18.01
N TYR A 390 -16.10 3.02 -17.51
CA TYR A 390 -16.39 3.15 -16.08
C TYR A 390 -17.55 2.25 -15.67
N VAL A 391 -17.43 1.62 -14.50
CA VAL A 391 -18.47 0.80 -13.86
C VAL A 391 -18.78 1.40 -12.48
N ILE A 392 -20.02 1.27 -12.00
CA ILE A 392 -20.36 1.59 -10.62
C ILE A 392 -20.15 0.34 -9.77
N GLN A 393 -19.23 0.41 -8.81
CA GLN A 393 -18.95 -0.66 -7.84
C GLN A 393 -18.97 -0.05 -6.44
N ASP A 394 -19.72 -0.65 -5.51
CA ASP A 394 -19.83 -0.21 -4.11
C ASP A 394 -20.18 1.29 -3.96
N GLY A 395 -21.08 1.78 -4.84
CA GLY A 395 -21.51 3.18 -4.90
C GLY A 395 -20.47 4.15 -5.48
N ARG A 396 -19.32 3.68 -5.95
CA ARG A 396 -18.24 4.49 -6.52
C ARG A 396 -18.06 4.19 -8.01
N ARG A 397 -17.73 5.23 -8.79
CA ARG A 397 -17.33 5.08 -10.19
C ARG A 397 -15.88 4.59 -10.25
N VAL A 398 -15.64 3.47 -10.92
CA VAL A 398 -14.33 2.80 -11.00
C VAL A 398 -14.02 2.37 -12.44
N LYS A 399 -12.73 2.26 -12.81
CA LYS A 399 -12.27 1.54 -14.00
C LYS A 399 -11.60 0.23 -13.63
N LYS A 400 -11.69 -0.77 -14.50
CA LYS A 400 -10.96 -2.04 -14.36
C LYS A 400 -9.46 -1.79 -14.53
N TYR A 401 -8.64 -2.42 -13.69
CA TYR A 401 -7.18 -2.28 -13.73
C TYR A 401 -6.53 -3.65 -13.52
N ARG A 402 -5.65 -4.08 -14.43
CA ARG A 402 -5.12 -5.46 -14.43
C ARG A 402 -3.65 -5.56 -14.80
N GLY A 403 -2.98 -6.56 -14.22
CA GLY A 403 -1.56 -6.77 -14.41
C GLY A 403 -1.30 -7.54 -15.69
N MET A 404 -0.22 -7.22 -16.41
CA MET A 404 0.20 -8.01 -17.57
C MET A 404 0.59 -9.45 -17.18
N GLY A 405 0.87 -9.70 -15.90
CA GLY A 405 1.03 -11.06 -15.33
C GLY A 405 -0.26 -11.72 -14.83
N SER A 406 -1.43 -11.11 -15.02
CA SER A 406 -2.72 -11.72 -14.66
C SER A 406 -3.18 -12.71 -15.73
N LEU A 407 -3.93 -13.75 -15.34
CA LEU A 407 -4.45 -14.75 -16.28
C LEU A 407 -5.22 -14.12 -17.45
N GLU A 408 -6.04 -13.11 -17.17
CA GLU A 408 -6.87 -12.43 -18.17
C GLU A 408 -6.05 -11.63 -19.21
N ALA A 409 -4.92 -11.07 -18.79
CA ALA A 409 -3.98 -10.42 -19.71
C ALA A 409 -3.13 -11.46 -20.46
N MET A 410 -2.64 -12.51 -19.77
CA MET A 410 -1.83 -13.59 -20.34
C MET A 410 -2.61 -14.49 -21.31
N MET A 411 -3.95 -14.49 -21.27
CA MET A 411 -4.77 -15.13 -22.30
C MET A 411 -4.85 -14.30 -23.60
N LYS A 412 -4.45 -13.03 -23.58
CA LYS A 412 -4.40 -12.13 -24.76
C LYS A 412 -2.99 -11.95 -25.36
N GLY A 413 -1.95 -12.56 -24.79
CA GLY A 413 -0.59 -12.58 -25.33
C GLY A 413 0.50 -11.90 -24.48
N SER A 414 0.14 -11.27 -23.35
CA SER A 414 1.13 -10.65 -22.45
C SER A 414 2.01 -11.63 -21.65
N ASP A 415 1.85 -12.95 -21.85
CA ASP A 415 2.71 -13.96 -21.23
C ASP A 415 4.12 -14.04 -21.81
N ALA A 416 4.37 -13.51 -23.02
CA ALA A 416 5.70 -13.38 -23.62
C ALA A 416 6.69 -12.56 -22.77
N ARG A 417 6.16 -11.74 -21.85
CA ARG A 417 6.90 -11.03 -20.79
C ARG A 417 7.65 -11.96 -19.82
N TYR A 418 7.24 -13.23 -19.74
CA TYR A 418 7.76 -14.25 -18.85
C TYR A 418 8.49 -15.34 -19.68
N LEU A 419 9.55 -15.94 -19.13
CA LEU A 419 10.42 -16.89 -19.85
C LEU A 419 9.78 -18.28 -20.12
N GLY A 420 8.44 -18.38 -20.08
CA GLY A 420 7.67 -19.63 -20.07
C GLY A 420 6.74 -19.86 -21.27
N ASP A 421 6.90 -19.11 -22.38
CA ASP A 421 6.00 -19.06 -23.56
C ASP A 421 5.40 -20.39 -24.07
N LYS A 422 6.08 -21.52 -23.86
CA LYS A 422 5.68 -22.83 -24.41
C LYS A 422 5.08 -23.80 -23.38
N SER A 423 4.92 -23.41 -22.10
CA SER A 423 4.32 -24.29 -21.08
C SER A 423 2.79 -24.16 -21.05
N LYS A 424 2.08 -25.30 -21.14
CA LYS A 424 0.60 -25.35 -21.01
C LYS A 424 0.06 -24.82 -19.68
N LEU A 425 0.89 -24.78 -18.64
CA LEU A 425 0.56 -24.21 -17.34
C LEU A 425 1.06 -22.76 -17.27
N LYS A 426 0.15 -21.78 -17.28
CA LYS A 426 0.49 -20.36 -17.06
C LYS A 426 0.43 -20.03 -15.55
N VAL A 427 1.52 -19.52 -14.99
CA VAL A 427 1.60 -19.10 -13.58
C VAL A 427 1.40 -17.58 -13.50
N ALA A 428 0.34 -17.13 -12.81
CA ALA A 428 0.04 -15.71 -12.68
C ALA A 428 1.03 -14.99 -11.76
N GLN A 429 1.55 -13.86 -12.23
CA GLN A 429 2.44 -12.96 -11.47
C GLN A 429 1.83 -11.56 -11.29
N GLY A 430 0.52 -11.43 -11.48
CA GLY A 430 -0.24 -10.24 -11.17
C GLY A 430 -1.74 -10.50 -11.07
N VAL A 431 -2.48 -9.52 -10.55
CA VAL A 431 -3.92 -9.62 -10.26
C VAL A 431 -4.76 -8.69 -11.13
N VAL A 432 -6.09 -8.88 -11.06
CA VAL A 432 -7.11 -7.98 -11.61
C VAL A 432 -7.80 -7.28 -10.44
N GLY A 433 -8.06 -5.99 -10.58
CA GLY A 433 -8.81 -5.18 -9.62
C GLY A 433 -9.52 -4.02 -10.30
N ALA A 434 -9.89 -3.02 -9.52
CA ALA A 434 -10.49 -1.77 -10.01
C ALA A 434 -9.85 -0.57 -9.30
N VAL A 435 -9.83 0.57 -9.98
CA VAL A 435 -9.30 1.85 -9.49
C VAL A 435 -10.41 2.89 -9.56
N ALA A 436 -10.57 3.68 -8.49
CA ALA A 436 -11.56 4.76 -8.45
C ALA A 436 -11.31 5.82 -9.51
N ASP A 437 -12.39 6.47 -9.96
CA ASP A 437 -12.33 7.60 -10.88
C ASP A 437 -11.45 8.74 -10.33
N LYS A 438 -10.59 9.28 -11.20
CA LYS A 438 -9.66 10.39 -10.91
C LYS A 438 -9.89 11.62 -11.80
N GLY A 439 -10.87 11.58 -12.70
CA GLY A 439 -11.08 12.61 -13.72
C GLY A 439 -9.94 12.66 -14.74
N SER A 440 -9.76 13.81 -15.40
CA SER A 440 -8.79 13.97 -16.48
C SER A 440 -7.34 14.11 -15.99
N VAL A 441 -6.39 13.44 -16.65
CA VAL A 441 -4.95 13.61 -16.41
C VAL A 441 -4.51 15.05 -16.62
N LEU A 442 -5.17 15.78 -17.53
CA LEU A 442 -4.90 17.20 -17.85
C LEU A 442 -5.14 18.14 -16.66
N ARG A 443 -5.91 17.72 -15.65
CA ARG A 443 -6.06 18.43 -14.37
C ARG A 443 -5.23 17.81 -13.25
N PHE A 444 -5.20 16.48 -13.18
CA PHE A 444 -4.60 15.73 -12.08
C PHE A 444 -3.06 15.77 -12.07
N ILE A 445 -2.41 15.69 -13.23
CA ILE A 445 -0.95 15.76 -13.34
C ILE A 445 -0.39 17.15 -12.99
N PRO A 446 -0.95 18.28 -13.48
CA PRO A 446 -0.48 19.61 -13.06
C PRO A 446 -0.55 19.85 -11.54
N TYR A 447 -1.66 19.45 -10.90
CA TYR A 447 -1.76 19.50 -9.43
C TYR A 447 -0.66 18.67 -8.76
N THR A 448 -0.47 17.43 -9.22
CA THR A 448 0.55 16.52 -8.68
C THR A 448 1.97 17.09 -8.86
N MET A 449 2.28 17.68 -10.02
CA MET A 449 3.59 18.25 -10.30
C MET A 449 3.85 19.56 -9.55
N HIS A 450 2.82 20.37 -9.25
CA HIS A 450 2.97 21.50 -8.34
C HIS A 450 3.30 21.02 -6.91
N ALA A 451 2.64 19.96 -6.43
CA ALA A 451 3.00 19.34 -5.15
C ALA A 451 4.41 18.71 -5.14
N VAL A 452 4.87 18.16 -6.28
CA VAL A 452 6.27 17.70 -6.44
C VAL A 452 7.24 18.89 -6.41
N LYS A 453 6.92 20.02 -7.07
CA LYS A 453 7.74 21.24 -6.97
C LYS A 453 7.85 21.73 -5.53
N GLN A 454 6.77 21.70 -4.75
CA GLN A 454 6.80 22.07 -3.33
C GLN A 454 7.73 21.15 -2.54
N GLY A 455 7.59 19.83 -2.69
CA GLY A 455 8.51 18.89 -2.04
C GLY A 455 9.97 19.09 -2.44
N PHE A 456 10.25 19.48 -3.69
CA PHE A 456 11.60 19.85 -4.14
C PHE A 456 12.10 21.16 -3.51
N GLN A 457 11.22 22.15 -3.33
CA GLN A 457 11.54 23.37 -2.59
C GLN A 457 11.91 23.05 -1.13
N ASP A 458 11.12 22.22 -0.44
CA ASP A 458 11.35 21.82 0.95
C ASP A 458 12.70 21.07 1.14
N LEU A 459 13.16 20.36 0.11
CA LEU A 459 14.48 19.71 0.04
C LEU A 459 15.65 20.67 -0.24
N GLY A 460 15.39 21.95 -0.48
CA GLY A 460 16.39 22.91 -0.97
C GLY A 460 16.89 22.61 -2.39
N ALA A 461 16.12 21.88 -3.20
CA ALA A 461 16.50 21.45 -4.54
C ALA A 461 15.71 22.18 -5.64
N SER A 462 16.35 23.13 -6.34
CA SER A 462 15.72 23.86 -7.45
C SER A 462 15.51 23.02 -8.73
N SER A 463 16.07 21.81 -8.80
CA SER A 463 15.88 20.87 -9.92
C SER A 463 16.11 19.41 -9.54
N ILE A 464 15.72 18.49 -10.44
CA ILE A 464 16.05 17.06 -10.32
C ILE A 464 17.57 16.84 -10.24
N GLN A 465 18.35 17.56 -11.05
CA GLN A 465 19.81 17.48 -11.04
C GLN A 465 20.40 17.95 -9.70
N SER A 466 19.92 19.07 -9.14
CA SER A 466 20.42 19.56 -7.84
C SER A 466 20.04 18.62 -6.70
N ALA A 467 18.86 17.98 -6.74
CA ALA A 467 18.51 16.93 -5.77
C ALA A 467 19.48 15.73 -5.84
N HIS A 468 19.85 15.29 -7.04
CA HIS A 468 20.84 14.23 -7.23
C HIS A 468 22.24 14.64 -6.73
N GLU A 469 22.60 15.92 -6.82
CA GLU A 469 23.86 16.45 -6.31
C GLU A 469 23.86 16.53 -4.78
N LEU A 470 22.81 17.07 -4.17
CA LEU A 470 22.62 17.12 -2.71
C LEU A 470 22.60 15.71 -2.07
N LEU A 471 22.00 14.72 -2.75
CA LEU A 471 22.03 13.32 -2.32
C LEU A 471 23.45 12.74 -2.36
N ARG A 472 24.19 12.96 -3.47
CA ARG A 472 25.54 12.41 -3.67
C ARG A 472 26.59 13.07 -2.78
N SER A 473 26.47 14.36 -2.52
CA SER A 473 27.33 15.09 -1.59
C SER A 473 27.05 14.77 -0.11
N SER A 474 26.01 13.98 0.18
CA SER A 474 25.54 13.64 1.54
C SER A 474 25.09 14.85 2.38
N VAL A 475 24.85 15.99 1.72
CA VAL A 475 24.22 17.19 2.29
C VAL A 475 22.76 16.88 2.60
N LEU A 476 22.05 16.23 1.66
CA LEU A 476 20.68 15.78 1.91
C LEU A 476 20.70 14.56 2.85
N ARG A 477 19.91 14.66 3.93
CA ARG A 477 19.84 13.66 5.01
C ARG A 477 18.52 12.90 4.95
N LEU A 478 18.56 11.63 5.36
CA LEU A 478 17.42 10.72 5.34
C LEU A 478 17.19 10.12 6.72
N GLU A 479 15.94 9.79 7.02
CA GLU A 479 15.56 8.97 8.17
C GLU A 479 14.71 7.77 7.74
N ILE A 480 14.65 6.77 8.62
CA ILE A 480 13.78 5.60 8.47
C ILE A 480 12.47 5.90 9.20
N ILE A 481 11.35 5.90 8.48
CA ILE A 481 10.03 5.98 9.11
C ILE A 481 9.69 4.57 9.62
N VAL A 482 9.62 4.40 10.94
CA VAL A 482 9.07 3.16 11.52
C VAL A 482 7.54 3.16 11.40
N ALA A 483 6.93 1.98 11.25
CA ALA A 483 5.50 1.83 10.90
C ALA A 483 4.51 2.61 11.81
N PHE A 484 4.88 2.91 13.06
CA PHE A 484 4.08 3.75 13.96
C PHE A 484 3.94 5.20 13.48
N MET A 485 5.02 5.81 12.99
CA MET A 485 5.03 7.22 12.53
C MET A 485 4.18 7.43 11.27
N LEU A 486 4.02 6.41 10.42
CA LEU A 486 3.08 6.47 9.29
C LEU A 486 1.62 6.62 9.77
N LEU A 487 1.26 6.04 10.93
CA LEU A 487 -0.09 6.16 11.49
C LEU A 487 -0.34 7.56 12.08
N GLU A 488 0.66 8.25 12.61
CA GLU A 488 0.49 9.62 13.13
C GLU A 488 0.02 10.61 12.04
N SER A 489 0.39 10.37 10.78
CA SER A 489 0.10 11.27 9.65
C SER A 489 -1.38 11.42 9.26
N VAL A 490 -2.27 10.54 9.74
CA VAL A 490 -3.70 10.52 9.35
C VAL A 490 -4.67 10.62 10.55
N TYR A 491 -4.26 10.17 11.74
CA TYR A 491 -5.21 9.82 12.81
C TYR A 491 -5.57 10.93 13.81
N SER A 492 -5.26 12.21 13.54
CA SER A 492 -5.61 13.32 14.44
C SER A 492 -7.07 13.80 14.38
N PHE A 493 -7.84 13.47 13.32
CA PHE A 493 -9.10 14.17 13.04
C PHE A 493 -10.37 13.61 13.70
N ASP A 494 -10.42 12.34 14.08
CA ASP A 494 -11.57 11.74 14.80
C ASP A 494 -11.27 11.30 16.24
N LEU A 495 -9.99 11.12 16.62
CA LEU A 495 -9.63 10.75 17.99
C LEU A 495 -10.07 11.82 19.00
N LEU A 496 -10.01 13.11 18.63
CA LEU A 496 -10.43 14.22 19.49
C LEU A 496 -11.94 14.22 19.83
N LYS A 497 -12.80 13.60 19.02
CA LYS A 497 -14.23 13.41 19.34
C LYS A 497 -14.52 12.18 20.20
N LEU A 498 -13.62 11.19 20.18
CA LEU A 498 -13.70 10.00 21.03
C LEU A 498 -13.07 10.22 22.42
N ILE A 499 -12.20 11.23 22.56
CA ILE A 499 -11.52 11.59 23.82
C ILE A 499 -12.35 12.57 24.69
N GLU A 500 -13.51 13.06 24.20
CA GLU A 500 -14.41 13.93 24.99
C GLU A 500 -15.31 13.14 25.97
N ILE A 501 -15.10 11.83 26.11
CA ILE A 501 -15.80 10.95 27.06
C ILE A 501 -14.76 10.29 27.99
N GLU A 502 -15.00 10.42 29.31
CA GLU A 502 -14.17 9.89 30.41
C GLU A 502 -12.78 10.53 30.65
N LEU A 503 -12.78 11.78 31.12
CA LEU A 503 -11.75 12.27 32.04
C LEU A 503 -12.38 12.71 33.37
N SER A 504 -12.47 11.78 34.32
CA SER A 504 -12.70 12.08 35.73
C SER A 504 -11.69 11.32 36.61
N SER A 505 -11.21 11.99 37.66
CA SER A 505 -10.29 11.48 38.69
C SER A 505 -8.91 10.92 38.24
N THR A 506 -7.92 11.81 38.25
CA THR A 506 -6.65 11.59 38.96
C THR A 506 -5.79 10.38 38.55
N THR A 507 -5.13 10.44 37.39
CA THR A 507 -3.75 9.94 37.26
C THR A 507 -2.96 10.81 36.28
N TYR A 508 -1.96 11.55 36.78
CA TYR A 508 -0.99 12.24 35.94
C TYR A 508 0.08 11.24 35.49
N VAL A 509 0.02 10.79 34.24
CA VAL A 509 1.13 10.10 33.55
C VAL A 509 1.47 10.89 32.29
N LEU A 510 2.78 11.05 32.04
CA LEU A 510 3.41 11.92 31.04
C LEU A 510 2.62 12.11 29.72
N VAL A 511 1.82 13.17 29.65
CA VAL A 511 1.52 13.88 28.39
C VAL A 511 2.08 15.29 28.50
N THR A 512 3.41 15.37 28.67
CA THR A 512 4.15 16.64 28.73
C THR A 512 5.38 16.56 27.81
N LEU A 513 5.17 16.00 26.61
CA LEU A 513 6.14 16.05 25.52
C LEU A 513 5.53 15.73 24.14
N TYR A 514 4.30 16.20 23.84
CA TYR A 514 3.76 16.27 22.46
C TYR A 514 2.58 17.27 22.35
N ALA A 515 2.84 18.54 22.68
CA ALA A 515 1.85 19.63 22.53
C ALA A 515 2.48 21.02 22.26
N VAL A 516 3.78 21.09 21.91
CA VAL A 516 4.50 22.37 21.71
C VAL A 516 5.33 22.34 20.43
N ARG A 517 4.67 22.19 19.27
CA ARG A 517 5.09 22.80 17.98
C ARG A 517 4.10 22.62 16.82
N THR A 518 2.88 23.15 16.96
CA THR A 518 2.00 23.49 15.80
C THR A 518 1.19 24.75 16.11
N GLY A 519 1.86 25.90 16.08
CA GLY A 519 1.22 27.22 16.08
C GLY A 519 1.28 27.82 14.67
N ALA A 520 0.20 28.48 14.23
CA ALA A 520 -0.16 28.82 12.84
C ALA A 520 -0.54 27.58 12.01
N ALA A 521 -1.82 27.35 11.69
CA ALA A 521 -2.70 28.11 10.77
C ALA A 521 -2.17 28.09 9.33
N GLN A 522 -2.97 27.77 8.30
CA GLN A 522 -4.38 28.12 8.12
C GLN A 522 -5.13 27.08 7.26
N VAL A 523 -6.43 26.86 7.53
CA VAL A 523 -7.34 26.05 6.69
C VAL A 523 -8.22 26.98 5.88
N GLU A 524 -8.21 26.89 4.55
CA GLU A 524 -9.27 27.45 3.70
C GLU A 524 -9.29 26.83 2.29
N GLY A 525 -10.45 26.28 1.89
CA GLY A 525 -10.83 25.99 0.49
C GLY A 525 -10.14 24.79 -0.24
N GLY A 526 -10.85 23.79 -0.75
CA GLY A 526 -12.29 23.54 -0.65
C GLY A 526 -12.70 22.21 -1.31
N ILE A 527 -13.52 21.43 -0.59
CA ILE A 527 -14.27 20.30 -1.15
C ILE A 527 -15.64 20.84 -1.55
N HIS A 528 -15.92 20.95 -2.85
CA HIS A 528 -17.29 21.18 -3.35
C HIS A 528 -17.86 19.88 -3.93
N GLY A 529 -18.57 19.14 -3.08
CA GLY A 529 -19.53 18.12 -3.47
C GLY A 529 -20.90 18.53 -2.94
N LEU A 530 -21.91 18.63 -3.82
CA LEU A 530 -23.23 19.12 -3.45
C LEU A 530 -23.94 18.23 -2.42
N VAL A 531 -24.36 18.83 -1.31
CA VAL A 531 -25.57 18.40 -0.58
C VAL A 531 -26.37 19.65 -0.24
N SER A 532 -27.49 19.84 -0.93
CA SER A 532 -28.47 20.88 -0.62
C SER A 532 -29.29 20.48 0.61
N TYR A 533 -29.36 21.33 1.63
CA TYR A 533 -30.36 21.22 2.69
C TYR A 533 -31.18 22.50 2.79
N GLU A 534 -32.50 22.37 2.69
CA GLU A 534 -33.45 23.46 2.85
C GLU A 534 -33.45 24.00 4.29
N LYS A 535 -33.48 25.32 4.41
CA LYS A 535 -33.49 26.03 5.69
C LYS A 535 -34.92 26.13 6.24
N LYS A 536 -35.31 25.22 7.14
CA LYS A 536 -36.51 25.43 7.99
C LYS A 536 -36.15 26.14 9.29
N SER A 537 -36.86 27.22 9.55
CA SER A 537 -36.71 28.14 10.68
C SER A 537 -37.52 27.73 11.92
N GLY A 538 -37.00 27.92 13.13
CA GLY A 538 -37.84 28.08 14.33
C GLY A 538 -37.20 27.74 15.68
N GLY A 539 -36.93 28.75 16.51
CA GLY A 539 -36.67 28.67 17.96
C GLY A 539 -35.32 28.05 18.39
N GLY A 540 -34.66 28.46 19.48
CA GLY A 540 -34.96 29.52 20.44
C GLY A 540 -34.46 29.15 21.84
N GLY A 541 -33.31 29.69 22.28
CA GLY A 541 -32.73 29.39 23.60
C GLY A 541 -31.42 30.15 23.85
N SER A 542 -31.25 30.70 25.06
CA SER A 542 -30.20 31.68 25.41
C SER A 542 -28.88 31.06 25.90
N ILE A 543 -27.75 31.73 25.59
CA ILE A 543 -26.45 31.49 26.25
C ILE A 543 -26.00 32.81 26.91
N ASN A 544 -25.66 32.75 28.20
CA ASN A 544 -25.11 33.88 28.97
C ASN A 544 -23.57 33.91 28.92
N LYS A 545 -22.99 35.11 28.95
CA LYS A 545 -21.54 35.35 29.09
C LYS A 545 -21.12 35.40 30.57
N VAL A 546 -19.96 34.80 30.88
CA VAL A 546 -19.00 35.17 31.95
C VAL A 546 -17.63 34.74 31.41
N ASP A 547 -16.76 35.62 30.91
CA ASP A 547 -15.89 36.62 31.57
C ASP A 547 -14.69 36.00 32.32
N ILE A 548 -13.48 36.47 32.02
CA ILE A 548 -12.19 35.84 32.36
C ILE A 548 -11.28 36.87 33.02
N HIS A 549 -11.02 36.73 34.33
CA HIS A 549 -10.03 37.55 35.03
C HIS A 549 -9.37 36.80 36.20
N GLY A 550 -8.03 36.79 36.22
CA GLY A 550 -7.19 36.26 37.31
C GLY A 550 -6.50 34.93 37.00
N LEU A 551 -5.22 34.70 37.32
CA LEU A 551 -4.22 35.59 37.92
C LEU A 551 -2.82 35.18 37.42
N TRP A 552 -1.98 36.15 37.01
CA TRP A 552 -0.53 35.99 36.93
C TRP A 552 0.11 36.40 38.27
N ARG A 553 1.16 35.70 38.73
CA ARG A 553 2.42 36.23 39.34
C ARG A 553 3.27 35.17 40.08
N PHE A 554 4.50 34.96 39.60
CA PHE A 554 5.79 34.63 40.31
C PHE A 554 5.86 33.41 41.28
N THR A 555 7.02 32.76 41.54
CA THR A 555 8.44 33.16 41.37
C THR A 555 9.37 31.93 41.16
N LEU A 556 10.53 32.13 40.52
CA LEU A 556 11.67 31.18 40.55
C LEU A 556 12.29 31.07 41.96
N SER A 557 12.75 29.86 42.36
CA SER A 557 14.05 29.68 43.06
C SER A 557 14.42 28.20 43.26
N TRP A 558 15.45 27.73 42.55
CA TRP A 558 16.56 26.83 42.98
C TRP A 558 17.14 26.05 41.79
N GLY A 559 18.46 25.96 41.73
CA GLY A 559 19.18 25.12 40.76
C GLY A 559 20.62 24.86 41.20
N ILE A 560 21.30 23.99 40.44
CA ILE A 560 22.76 23.76 40.43
C ILE A 560 23.35 23.07 41.68
N ALA A 561 23.47 21.73 41.61
CA ALA A 561 24.60 20.87 42.00
C ALA A 561 24.16 19.40 41.84
N LYS A 562 24.96 18.43 41.37
CA LYS A 562 26.42 18.38 41.14
C LYS A 562 26.76 17.34 40.06
N LEU A 563 27.83 17.57 39.31
CA LEU A 563 28.47 16.60 38.39
C LEU A 563 29.32 15.56 39.14
N GLY A 564 29.55 14.40 38.50
CA GLY A 564 30.54 13.38 38.88
C GLY A 564 29.93 11.97 38.99
N LEU A 565 30.52 10.90 38.45
CA LEU A 565 31.77 10.76 37.69
C LEU A 565 31.67 9.56 36.73
N ILE A 566 32.40 9.63 35.62
CA ILE A 566 32.73 8.44 34.79
C ILE A 566 33.88 7.70 35.49
N SER A 567 33.78 6.39 35.66
CA SER A 567 34.95 5.51 35.50
C SER A 567 34.54 4.06 35.21
N PHE A 568 35.30 3.45 34.28
CA PHE A 568 35.41 2.01 34.15
C PHE A 568 35.95 1.40 35.45
N GLY A 569 35.54 0.17 35.75
CA GLY A 569 36.21 -0.68 36.72
C GLY A 569 37.29 -1.54 36.06
N PHE A 570 38.53 -1.41 36.53
CA PHE A 570 39.58 -2.42 36.42
C PHE A 570 40.33 -2.44 37.77
N ASP A 571 40.74 -3.63 38.20
CA ASP A 571 41.36 -3.85 39.51
C ASP A 571 42.71 -3.15 39.69
N LEU A 572 43.02 -2.68 40.91
CA LEU A 572 44.14 -3.25 41.69
C LEU A 572 44.17 -2.81 43.17
N ILE A 573 44.97 -3.56 43.94
CA ILE A 573 45.20 -3.53 45.38
C ILE A 573 46.22 -2.43 45.78
N GLY A 574 46.06 -1.78 46.96
CA GLY A 574 47.24 -1.54 47.81
C GLY A 574 47.33 -0.32 48.75
N ILE A 575 47.22 -0.59 50.06
CA ILE A 575 48.07 -0.13 51.21
C ILE A 575 48.14 1.38 51.60
N ILE A 576 48.20 1.63 52.94
CA ILE A 576 48.54 2.87 53.69
C ILE A 576 47.43 3.96 53.72
N GLY A 577 47.03 4.59 54.84
CA GLY A 577 47.31 4.34 56.27
C GLY A 577 47.29 5.62 57.16
N VAL A 578 46.43 5.67 58.20
CA VAL A 578 46.60 6.45 59.47
C VAL A 578 46.40 8.00 59.35
N PRO A 579 45.89 8.78 60.36
CA PRO A 579 44.81 8.56 61.35
C PRO A 579 43.82 9.76 61.58
N SER A 580 42.75 9.50 62.35
CA SER A 580 42.14 10.33 63.42
C SER A 580 42.08 11.88 63.37
N VAL A 581 40.85 12.43 63.34
CA VAL A 581 40.39 13.49 64.29
C VAL A 581 38.97 13.15 64.78
N LYS A 582 38.66 13.43 66.05
CA LYS A 582 37.39 13.12 66.75
C LYS A 582 36.72 14.38 67.31
N LEU A 583 35.41 14.25 67.61
CA LEU A 583 34.55 15.11 68.46
C LEU A 583 34.20 16.50 67.87
N TYR A 584 33.02 17.11 68.11
CA TYR A 584 31.88 16.80 69.01
C TYR A 584 30.56 16.85 68.19
N GLN A 585 29.65 15.88 68.27
CA GLN A 585 28.61 15.67 69.30
C GLN A 585 27.62 16.85 69.52
N LEU A 586 26.40 16.70 68.98
CA LEU A 586 25.16 17.04 69.71
C LEU A 586 24.10 15.94 69.48
N ALA A 587 23.32 15.65 70.52
CA ALA A 587 22.49 14.44 70.66
C ALA A 587 21.38 14.69 71.72
N ILE A 588 20.30 13.91 71.86
CA ILE A 588 19.89 12.61 71.28
C ILE A 588 18.36 12.66 71.03
N ILE A 589 17.85 12.05 69.94
CA ILE A 589 16.59 11.29 70.02
C ILE A 589 16.81 9.93 69.34
N LEU A 590 16.91 8.89 70.17
CA LEU A 590 16.93 7.50 69.76
C LEU A 590 15.50 6.95 69.77
N LYS A 591 15.05 6.32 68.68
CA LYS A 591 14.23 5.09 68.71
C LYS A 591 14.57 4.24 67.47
N PRO A 592 14.35 2.91 67.53
CA PRO A 592 15.21 1.97 66.80
C PRO A 592 14.76 1.72 65.36
N CYS A 593 15.70 1.19 64.57
CA CYS A 593 15.44 0.53 63.30
C CYS A 593 14.29 -0.48 63.45
N GLN A 594 13.18 -0.26 62.75
CA GLN A 594 12.37 -1.37 62.26
C GLN A 594 12.96 -1.80 60.92
N THR A 595 13.24 -3.09 60.80
CA THR A 595 13.63 -3.74 59.54
C THR A 595 12.50 -3.58 58.53
N SER A 596 12.69 -2.73 57.51
CA SER A 596 11.84 -2.75 56.33
C SER A 596 12.10 -4.06 55.58
N VAL A 597 11.18 -5.00 55.70
CA VAL A 597 11.14 -6.19 54.84
C VAL A 597 10.97 -5.71 53.41
N PHE A 598 11.99 -5.89 52.58
CA PHE A 598 11.87 -5.66 51.13
C PHE A 598 10.86 -6.67 50.57
N THR A 599 9.65 -6.20 50.26
CA THR A 599 8.64 -7.00 49.57
C THR A 599 9.02 -7.14 48.11
N MET A 600 9.64 -8.27 47.76
CA MET A 600 10.04 -8.53 46.37
C MET A 600 8.83 -8.54 45.43
N SER A 601 8.95 -7.85 44.29
CA SER A 601 7.95 -7.82 43.21
C SER A 601 7.53 -9.23 42.80
N PHE A 602 6.26 -9.44 42.43
CA PHE A 602 5.78 -10.78 42.04
C PHE A 602 6.59 -11.40 40.89
N LEU A 603 7.07 -10.58 39.96
CA LEU A 603 7.99 -10.97 38.89
C LEU A 603 9.24 -11.75 39.36
N SER A 604 9.80 -11.46 40.54
CA SER A 604 11.02 -12.12 41.02
C SER A 604 10.81 -13.55 41.54
N LYS A 605 9.55 -14.02 41.57
CA LYS A 605 9.18 -15.40 41.90
C LYS A 605 8.94 -16.25 40.66
N LEU A 606 8.92 -15.63 39.48
CA LEU A 606 8.69 -16.31 38.21
C LEU A 606 10.02 -16.65 37.54
N ARG A 607 10.04 -17.77 36.83
CA ARG A 607 11.12 -18.20 35.94
C ARG A 607 10.65 -18.43 34.51
N CYS A 608 9.34 -18.59 34.31
CA CYS A 608 8.74 -18.74 32.99
C CYS A 608 7.39 -17.99 32.91
N ILE A 609 7.11 -17.42 31.74
CA ILE A 609 5.77 -16.97 31.34
C ILE A 609 5.35 -17.81 30.16
N THR A 610 4.14 -18.37 30.22
CA THR A 610 3.49 -19.05 29.09
C THR A 610 2.31 -18.23 28.60
N ILE A 611 2.06 -18.21 27.30
CA ILE A 611 1.05 -17.32 26.70
C ILE A 611 0.24 -18.03 25.60
N ASP A 612 -1.06 -17.75 25.52
CA ASP A 612 -1.86 -18.13 24.35
C ASP A 612 -1.56 -17.21 23.14
N VAL A 613 -1.94 -17.64 21.94
CA VAL A 613 -1.79 -16.88 20.69
C VAL A 613 -3.04 -16.07 20.34
N THR A 614 -4.21 -16.69 20.18
CA THR A 614 -5.35 -16.10 19.46
C THR A 614 -6.36 -15.50 20.42
N GLY A 615 -6.47 -14.17 20.42
CA GLY A 615 -7.15 -13.39 21.45
C GLY A 615 -6.19 -12.78 22.47
N THR A 616 -4.95 -13.28 22.52
CA THR A 616 -3.93 -12.89 23.50
C THR A 616 -2.73 -12.15 22.88
N LEU A 617 -2.10 -12.71 21.84
CA LEU A 617 -0.99 -12.08 21.08
C LEU A 617 -1.45 -11.53 19.72
N ILE A 618 -2.40 -12.22 19.08
CA ILE A 618 -2.91 -11.87 17.75
C ILE A 618 -4.44 -11.91 17.72
N ALA A 619 -5.04 -11.19 16.79
CA ALA A 619 -6.47 -11.21 16.48
C ALA A 619 -6.71 -11.44 14.98
N TYR A 620 -7.93 -11.82 14.61
CA TYR A 620 -8.36 -11.81 13.21
C TYR A 620 -8.69 -10.37 12.77
N LYS A 621 -8.35 -10.03 11.53
CA LYS A 621 -8.80 -8.80 10.87
C LYS A 621 -10.22 -9.03 10.35
N GLY A 622 -11.24 -8.47 11.00
CA GLY A 622 -12.65 -8.68 10.63
C GLY A 622 -13.21 -10.05 11.06
N GLU A 623 -14.36 -10.43 10.54
CA GLU A 623 -15.01 -11.69 10.90
C GLU A 623 -14.51 -12.86 10.05
N LEU A 624 -14.50 -14.08 10.62
CA LEU A 624 -14.09 -15.28 9.88
C LEU A 624 -14.99 -15.57 8.67
N GLY A 625 -16.26 -15.17 8.72
CA GLY A 625 -17.19 -15.29 7.60
C GLY A 625 -16.79 -14.45 6.38
N ASP A 626 -16.08 -13.34 6.59
CA ASP A 626 -15.62 -12.45 5.52
C ASP A 626 -14.69 -13.17 4.55
N TYR A 627 -13.70 -13.90 5.09
CA TYR A 627 -12.73 -14.66 4.31
C TYR A 627 -13.37 -15.78 3.48
N TYR A 628 -14.38 -16.45 4.05
CA TYR A 628 -15.12 -17.52 3.36
C TYR A 628 -15.93 -16.93 2.19
N CYS A 629 -16.61 -15.81 2.41
CA CYS A 629 -17.36 -15.14 1.34
C CYS A 629 -16.50 -14.44 0.31
N MET A 630 -15.37 -13.85 0.69
CA MET A 630 -14.40 -13.34 -0.26
C MET A 630 -13.83 -14.46 -1.13
N ALA A 631 -13.55 -15.64 -0.56
CA ALA A 631 -13.10 -16.79 -1.33
C ALA A 631 -14.17 -17.26 -2.34
N ALA A 632 -15.42 -17.44 -1.92
CA ALA A 632 -16.53 -17.84 -2.80
C ALA A 632 -16.80 -16.80 -3.91
N LYS A 633 -16.94 -15.51 -3.55
CA LYS A 633 -17.14 -14.42 -4.54
C LYS A 633 -15.99 -14.34 -5.55
N SER A 634 -14.76 -14.59 -5.12
CA SER A 634 -13.58 -14.50 -6.00
C SER A 634 -13.49 -15.56 -7.10
N VAL A 635 -14.30 -16.62 -7.02
CA VAL A 635 -14.44 -17.63 -8.07
C VAL A 635 -15.80 -17.50 -8.80
N GLY A 636 -16.48 -16.35 -8.65
CA GLY A 636 -17.72 -16.02 -9.36
C GLY A 636 -19.00 -16.59 -8.74
N LEU A 637 -18.95 -17.08 -7.50
CA LEU A 637 -20.08 -17.77 -6.87
C LEU A 637 -20.90 -16.87 -5.94
N PRO A 638 -22.19 -17.16 -5.77
CA PRO A 638 -22.96 -16.61 -4.66
C PRO A 638 -22.44 -17.18 -3.33
N CYS A 639 -22.24 -16.30 -2.34
CA CYS A 639 -22.02 -16.67 -0.94
C CYS A 639 -23.30 -16.41 -0.13
N PRO A 640 -23.56 -17.15 0.96
CA PRO A 640 -24.47 -16.69 2.00
C PRO A 640 -24.06 -15.31 2.54
N ASP A 641 -24.92 -14.68 3.34
CA ASP A 641 -24.49 -13.48 4.07
C ASP A 641 -23.38 -13.84 5.08
N TYR A 642 -22.56 -12.83 5.37
CA TYR A 642 -21.38 -12.93 6.22
C TYR A 642 -21.68 -13.54 7.60
N LYS A 643 -22.82 -13.17 8.20
CA LYS A 643 -23.25 -13.66 9.51
C LYS A 643 -23.63 -15.13 9.47
N ARG A 644 -24.36 -15.59 8.45
CA ARG A 644 -24.65 -17.02 8.23
C ARG A 644 -23.39 -17.84 8.01
N MET A 645 -22.40 -17.33 7.26
CA MET A 645 -21.10 -18.01 7.14
C MET A 645 -20.39 -18.11 8.48
N HIS A 646 -20.35 -17.03 9.26
CA HIS A 646 -19.66 -17.00 10.55
C HIS A 646 -20.27 -18.01 11.56
N GLU A 647 -21.60 -18.08 11.66
CA GLU A 647 -22.29 -19.07 12.51
C GLU A 647 -22.19 -20.51 11.97
N GLY A 648 -22.22 -20.68 10.64
CA GLY A 648 -21.96 -21.97 9.99
C GLY A 648 -20.58 -22.51 10.34
N PHE A 649 -19.55 -21.64 10.28
CA PHE A 649 -18.18 -21.95 10.68
C PHE A 649 -18.08 -22.32 12.17
N LYS A 650 -18.62 -21.49 13.09
CA LYS A 650 -18.57 -21.76 14.54
C LYS A 650 -19.09 -23.15 14.88
N THR A 651 -20.19 -23.54 14.24
CA THR A 651 -20.83 -24.84 14.47
C THR A 651 -20.03 -25.98 13.84
N ALA A 652 -19.60 -25.84 12.58
CA ALA A 652 -18.77 -26.84 11.89
C ALA A 652 -17.44 -27.10 12.62
N TYR A 653 -16.76 -26.03 13.05
CA TYR A 653 -15.53 -26.10 13.84
C TYR A 653 -15.76 -26.80 15.17
N SER A 654 -16.84 -26.47 15.88
CA SER A 654 -17.18 -27.08 17.17
C SER A 654 -17.46 -28.58 17.07
N ASP A 655 -18.11 -29.03 16.00
CA ASP A 655 -18.38 -30.45 15.77
C ASP A 655 -17.13 -31.21 15.31
N MET A 656 -16.32 -30.60 14.43
CA MET A 656 -15.02 -31.15 14.02
C MET A 656 -14.04 -31.28 15.19
N ALA A 657 -13.97 -30.30 16.09
CA ALA A 657 -13.12 -30.35 17.28
C ALA A 657 -13.56 -31.43 18.27
N LYS A 658 -14.88 -31.66 18.46
CA LYS A 658 -15.38 -32.77 19.29
C LYS A 658 -15.09 -34.14 18.68
N LYS A 659 -15.28 -34.29 17.36
CA LYS A 659 -15.19 -35.57 16.66
C LYS A 659 -13.75 -35.98 16.34
N TYR A 660 -12.91 -35.00 16.03
CA TYR A 660 -11.52 -35.14 15.64
C TYR A 660 -10.67 -34.07 16.35
N PRO A 661 -10.50 -34.17 17.69
CA PRO A 661 -9.74 -33.18 18.47
C PRO A 661 -8.28 -33.07 17.99
N CYS A 662 -7.64 -31.97 18.37
CA CYS A 662 -6.25 -31.65 18.02
C CYS A 662 -6.03 -31.70 16.50
N PHE A 663 -6.97 -31.14 15.75
CA PHE A 663 -6.98 -31.11 14.28
C PHE A 663 -6.84 -32.49 13.61
N GLY A 664 -7.36 -33.53 14.28
CA GLY A 664 -7.37 -34.90 13.77
C GLY A 664 -6.18 -35.78 14.16
N PHE A 665 -5.31 -35.31 15.08
CA PHE A 665 -4.09 -36.01 15.50
C PHE A 665 -4.32 -37.48 15.88
N ALA A 666 -5.25 -37.76 16.81
CA ALA A 666 -5.52 -39.12 17.29
C ALA A 666 -6.06 -40.06 16.18
N ALA A 667 -6.77 -39.50 15.20
CA ALA A 667 -7.28 -40.22 14.03
C ALA A 667 -6.23 -40.37 12.90
N LYS A 668 -5.02 -39.82 13.07
CA LYS A 668 -4.00 -39.67 12.01
C LYS A 668 -4.56 -38.99 10.74
N MET A 669 -5.57 -38.15 10.91
CA MET A 669 -6.18 -37.41 9.81
C MET A 669 -5.24 -36.27 9.39
N PRO A 670 -4.92 -36.11 8.09
CA PRO A 670 -4.12 -34.97 7.64
C PRO A 670 -4.82 -33.64 7.96
N ASN A 671 -4.10 -32.65 8.48
CA ASN A 671 -4.65 -31.33 8.82
C ASN A 671 -5.45 -30.71 7.66
N ILE A 672 -4.96 -30.84 6.41
CA ILE A 672 -5.68 -30.35 5.22
C ILE A 672 -7.06 -31.04 5.02
N VAL A 673 -7.21 -32.32 5.38
CA VAL A 673 -8.49 -33.05 5.30
C VAL A 673 -9.43 -32.62 6.42
N TRP A 674 -8.90 -32.39 7.62
CA TRP A 674 -9.67 -31.84 8.74
C TRP A 674 -10.26 -30.48 8.37
N TRP A 675 -9.42 -29.56 7.88
CA TRP A 675 -9.84 -28.24 7.43
C TRP A 675 -10.74 -28.28 6.19
N LYS A 676 -10.49 -29.16 5.21
CA LYS A 676 -11.37 -29.33 4.04
C LYS A 676 -12.79 -29.74 4.45
N THR A 677 -12.89 -30.68 5.40
CA THR A 677 -14.18 -31.12 5.95
C THR A 677 -14.86 -29.98 6.72
N CYS A 678 -14.13 -29.31 7.63
CA CYS A 678 -14.66 -28.17 8.39
C CYS A 678 -15.16 -27.04 7.48
N VAL A 679 -14.42 -26.70 6.42
CA VAL A 679 -14.79 -25.65 5.46
C VAL A 679 -16.04 -26.05 4.67
N ARG A 680 -16.17 -27.31 4.24
CA ARG A 680 -17.36 -27.78 3.53
C ARG A 680 -18.60 -27.72 4.41
N ASP A 681 -18.51 -28.27 5.61
CA ASP A 681 -19.59 -28.26 6.60
C ASP A 681 -20.00 -26.82 6.98
N SER A 682 -19.06 -25.86 6.93
CA SER A 682 -19.37 -24.44 7.16
C SER A 682 -20.31 -23.87 6.09
N PHE A 683 -20.03 -24.13 4.81
CA PHE A 683 -20.89 -23.69 3.70
C PHE A 683 -22.24 -24.42 3.70
N VAL A 684 -22.24 -25.74 3.90
CA VAL A 684 -23.48 -26.55 3.96
C VAL A 684 -24.41 -26.03 5.07
N ARG A 685 -23.88 -25.74 6.26
CA ARG A 685 -24.64 -25.15 7.38
C ARG A 685 -25.08 -23.71 7.12
N ALA A 686 -24.29 -22.94 6.37
CA ALA A 686 -24.72 -21.64 5.88
C ALA A 686 -25.78 -21.74 4.75
N GLY A 687 -26.11 -22.95 4.28
CA GLY A 687 -27.19 -23.24 3.33
C GLY A 687 -26.73 -23.32 1.87
N TYR A 688 -25.44 -23.57 1.63
CA TYR A 688 -24.82 -23.58 0.31
C TYR A 688 -24.00 -24.86 0.13
N ASP A 689 -24.35 -25.65 -0.88
CA ASP A 689 -23.62 -26.85 -1.26
C ASP A 689 -23.03 -26.64 -2.66
N TYR A 690 -21.71 -26.67 -2.76
CA TYR A 690 -20.98 -26.47 -4.02
C TYR A 690 -20.51 -27.83 -4.53
N ASP A 691 -20.48 -28.02 -5.86
CA ASP A 691 -19.87 -29.20 -6.45
C ASP A 691 -18.38 -29.33 -6.07
N GLU A 692 -17.83 -30.54 -6.13
CA GLU A 692 -16.49 -30.82 -5.60
C GLU A 692 -15.36 -30.06 -6.33
N GLU A 693 -15.49 -29.75 -7.63
CA GLU A 693 -14.48 -28.98 -8.38
C GLU A 693 -14.49 -27.50 -7.95
N THR A 694 -15.69 -26.95 -7.84
CA THR A 694 -15.93 -25.58 -7.38
C THR A 694 -15.52 -25.42 -5.91
N PHE A 695 -15.91 -26.35 -5.05
CA PHE A 695 -15.54 -26.38 -3.65
C PHE A 695 -14.02 -26.47 -3.46
N GLU A 696 -13.32 -27.28 -4.24
CA GLU A 696 -11.85 -27.40 -4.18
C GLU A 696 -11.16 -26.06 -4.47
N LYS A 697 -11.67 -25.26 -5.43
CA LYS A 697 -11.13 -23.92 -5.73
C LYS A 697 -11.32 -22.95 -4.55
N VAL A 698 -12.53 -22.93 -3.95
CA VAL A 698 -12.84 -22.13 -2.76
C VAL A 698 -11.98 -22.56 -1.57
N PHE A 699 -11.93 -23.87 -1.30
CA PHE A 699 -11.16 -24.44 -0.20
C PHE A 699 -9.67 -24.10 -0.30
N ARG A 700 -9.03 -24.27 -1.47
CA ARG A 700 -7.62 -23.90 -1.66
C ARG A 700 -7.35 -22.44 -1.30
N ARG A 701 -8.25 -21.53 -1.67
CA ARG A 701 -8.10 -20.11 -1.36
C ARG A 701 -8.25 -19.82 0.14
N ILE A 702 -9.25 -20.41 0.80
CA ILE A 702 -9.43 -20.30 2.25
C ILE A 702 -8.21 -20.89 2.98
N TYR A 703 -7.83 -22.12 2.64
CA TYR A 703 -6.73 -22.86 3.26
C TYR A 703 -5.37 -22.18 3.08
N SER A 704 -5.14 -21.54 1.92
CA SER A 704 -3.95 -20.71 1.68
C SER A 704 -3.99 -19.40 2.47
N THR A 705 -5.16 -18.74 2.58
CA THR A 705 -5.30 -17.46 3.29
C THR A 705 -5.02 -17.64 4.78
N PHE A 706 -5.66 -18.61 5.43
CA PHE A 706 -5.41 -18.96 6.84
C PHE A 706 -4.08 -19.68 7.07
N GLY A 707 -3.37 -20.07 6.01
CA GLY A 707 -1.98 -20.55 6.07
C GLY A 707 -0.93 -19.45 6.00
N SER A 708 -1.32 -18.18 6.12
CA SER A 708 -0.44 -17.01 5.96
C SER A 708 -0.70 -15.97 7.06
N ALA A 709 0.12 -14.92 7.14
CA ALA A 709 -0.12 -13.78 8.03
C ALA A 709 -1.34 -12.90 7.63
N ALA A 710 -1.90 -13.08 6.43
CA ALA A 710 -2.89 -12.15 5.86
C ALA A 710 -4.12 -11.88 6.75
N PRO A 711 -4.84 -12.89 7.30
CA PRO A 711 -6.05 -12.65 8.09
C PRO A 711 -5.77 -12.27 9.56
N TYR A 712 -4.50 -12.20 9.98
CA TYR A 712 -4.10 -11.96 11.36
C TYR A 712 -3.54 -10.55 11.56
N THR A 713 -3.71 -9.99 12.75
CA THR A 713 -3.01 -8.79 13.21
C THR A 713 -2.40 -9.05 14.59
N VAL A 714 -1.21 -8.51 14.85
CA VAL A 714 -0.56 -8.60 16.16
C VAL A 714 -1.05 -7.44 17.03
N PHE A 715 -1.29 -7.67 18.33
CA PHE A 715 -1.55 -6.54 19.23
C PHE A 715 -0.24 -5.76 19.47
N PRO A 716 -0.25 -4.40 19.45
CA PRO A 716 0.98 -3.61 19.50
C PRO A 716 1.89 -3.89 20.70
N ASP A 717 1.31 -4.33 21.82
CA ASP A 717 2.00 -4.66 23.08
C ASP A 717 2.65 -6.05 23.09
N SER A 718 2.38 -6.90 22.10
CA SER A 718 2.73 -8.32 22.14
C SER A 718 4.21 -8.58 21.90
N GLN A 719 4.81 -8.08 20.81
CA GLN A 719 6.27 -8.21 20.61
C GLN A 719 7.07 -7.50 21.73
N PRO A 720 6.74 -6.26 22.16
CA PRO A 720 7.41 -5.61 23.28
C PRO A 720 7.37 -6.42 24.59
N PHE A 721 6.18 -6.92 24.98
CA PHE A 721 6.03 -7.70 26.21
C PHE A 721 6.87 -8.98 26.20
N LEU A 722 6.84 -9.73 25.10
CA LEU A 722 7.57 -10.99 24.97
C LEU A 722 9.09 -10.77 25.05
N ARG A 723 9.61 -9.74 24.36
CA ARG A 723 11.03 -9.36 24.46
C ARG A 723 11.41 -8.88 25.85
N TRP A 724 10.59 -8.02 26.46
CA TRP A 724 10.79 -7.55 27.83
C TRP A 724 10.86 -8.71 28.84
N ALA A 725 9.98 -9.71 28.74
CA ALA A 725 10.01 -10.86 29.63
C ALA A 725 11.35 -11.63 29.52
N ARG A 726 11.84 -11.85 28.29
CA ARG A 726 13.15 -12.46 28.02
C ARG A 726 14.32 -11.62 28.55
N GLU A 727 14.28 -10.30 28.36
CA GLU A 727 15.28 -9.36 28.87
C GLU A 727 15.35 -9.35 30.41
N ARG A 728 14.24 -9.68 31.09
CA ARG A 728 14.20 -9.92 32.55
C ARG A 728 14.64 -11.33 32.96
N GLY A 729 15.14 -12.15 32.03
CA GLY A 729 15.66 -13.49 32.29
C GLY A 729 14.59 -14.57 32.43
N LEU A 730 13.33 -14.28 32.08
CA LEU A 730 12.27 -15.28 32.06
C LEU A 730 12.33 -16.09 30.76
N MET A 731 12.07 -17.39 30.88
CA MET A 731 11.75 -18.19 29.71
C MET A 731 10.34 -17.85 29.21
N VAL A 732 10.15 -17.78 27.90
CA VAL A 732 8.85 -17.43 27.30
C VAL A 732 8.32 -18.60 26.47
N GLY A 733 7.22 -19.19 26.92
CA GLY A 733 6.55 -20.31 26.27
C GLY A 733 5.26 -19.91 25.55
N ILE A 734 4.94 -20.52 24.42
CA ILE A 734 3.60 -20.45 23.81
C ILE A 734 2.80 -21.70 24.17
N VAL A 735 1.52 -21.57 24.53
CA VAL A 735 0.61 -22.70 24.81
C VAL A 735 -0.74 -22.42 24.15
N SER A 736 -1.03 -23.02 22.99
CA SER A 736 -2.22 -22.68 22.20
C SER A 736 -2.89 -23.85 21.47
N ASN A 737 -4.21 -23.74 21.30
CA ASN A 737 -5.00 -24.68 20.51
C ASN A 737 -4.89 -24.35 19.02
N ALA A 738 -3.74 -24.68 18.44
CA ALA A 738 -3.36 -24.31 17.09
C ALA A 738 -2.71 -25.49 16.33
N GLU A 739 -2.86 -25.48 15.01
CA GLU A 739 -2.21 -26.44 14.12
C GLU A 739 -0.73 -26.09 13.87
N TYR A 740 0.03 -27.03 13.28
CA TYR A 740 1.46 -26.91 13.02
C TYR A 740 1.89 -25.60 12.33
N ARG A 741 1.08 -25.07 11.39
CA ARG A 741 1.39 -23.84 10.64
C ARG A 741 1.52 -22.61 11.53
N TYR A 742 0.96 -22.60 12.75
CA TYR A 742 1.17 -21.50 13.67
C TYR A 742 2.64 -21.33 14.06
N LYS A 743 3.30 -22.45 14.36
CA LYS A 743 4.70 -22.48 14.76
C LYS A 743 5.62 -22.06 13.62
N ASP A 744 5.46 -22.71 12.46
CA ASP A 744 6.47 -22.69 11.40
C ASP A 744 6.21 -21.62 10.32
N VAL A 745 5.01 -21.04 10.27
CA VAL A 745 4.60 -20.09 9.21
C VAL A 745 3.95 -18.82 9.78
N ILE A 746 2.87 -18.93 10.54
CA ILE A 746 2.02 -17.78 10.89
C ILE A 746 2.71 -16.87 11.91
N LEU A 747 3.22 -17.42 13.03
CA LEU A 747 3.91 -16.60 14.04
C LEU A 747 5.20 -15.95 13.50
N PRO A 748 6.10 -16.64 12.76
CA PRO A 748 7.25 -16.00 12.13
C PRO A 748 6.86 -14.90 11.12
N ALA A 749 5.85 -15.13 10.28
CA ALA A 749 5.37 -14.12 9.32
C ALA A 749 4.68 -12.91 9.99
N LEU A 750 4.33 -13.02 11.28
CA LEU A 750 3.85 -11.93 12.13
C LEU A 750 4.95 -11.32 13.01
N GLY A 751 6.21 -11.69 12.81
CA GLY A 751 7.36 -11.20 13.59
C GLY A 751 7.44 -11.75 15.02
N LEU A 752 6.77 -12.86 15.31
CA LEU A 752 6.78 -13.58 16.59
C LEU A 752 7.63 -14.86 16.43
N ASN A 753 8.95 -14.72 16.33
CA ASN A 753 9.84 -15.82 15.99
C ASN A 753 10.35 -16.56 17.23
N GLN A 754 10.55 -17.88 17.07
CA GLN A 754 11.22 -18.69 18.09
C GLN A 754 12.70 -18.25 18.19
N GLY A 755 13.18 -18.03 19.40
CA GLY A 755 14.54 -17.57 19.72
C GLY A 755 14.66 -16.06 19.96
N SER A 756 13.78 -15.23 19.39
CA SER A 756 13.76 -13.77 19.63
C SER A 756 12.59 -13.33 20.51
N GLU A 757 11.38 -13.83 20.25
CA GLU A 757 10.19 -13.49 21.04
C GLU A 757 9.82 -14.61 22.03
N TRP A 758 10.08 -15.88 21.72
CA TRP A 758 9.70 -17.01 22.59
C TRP A 758 10.66 -18.20 22.44
N ASP A 759 10.84 -18.99 23.50
CA ASP A 759 11.83 -20.07 23.59
C ASP A 759 11.29 -21.43 23.14
N PHE A 760 10.06 -21.76 23.57
CA PHE A 760 9.39 -23.01 23.24
C PHE A 760 7.90 -22.79 23.00
N GLY A 761 7.26 -23.72 22.29
CA GLY A 761 5.82 -23.64 22.00
C GLY A 761 5.17 -25.01 22.08
N VAL A 762 3.97 -25.06 22.64
CA VAL A 762 3.12 -26.24 22.84
C VAL A 762 1.84 -25.99 22.05
N PHE A 763 1.71 -26.67 20.92
CA PHE A 763 0.63 -26.45 19.95
C PHE A 763 -0.20 -27.72 19.85
N SER A 764 -1.51 -27.66 20.09
CA SER A 764 -2.30 -28.89 20.22
C SER A 764 -2.28 -29.80 19.00
N GLY A 765 -2.17 -29.24 17.79
CA GLY A 765 -2.02 -30.03 16.55
C GLY A 765 -0.66 -30.72 16.38
N LEU A 766 0.32 -30.44 17.23
CA LEU A 766 1.61 -31.14 17.32
C LEU A 766 1.66 -32.11 18.51
N GLU A 767 1.02 -31.79 19.64
CA GLU A 767 1.07 -32.62 20.85
C GLU A 767 0.01 -33.73 20.90
N GLY A 768 -1.11 -33.56 20.19
CA GLY A 768 -2.28 -34.42 20.35
C GLY A 768 -3.07 -34.20 21.65
N VAL A 769 -2.80 -33.10 22.35
CA VAL A 769 -3.52 -32.65 23.57
C VAL A 769 -3.89 -31.18 23.42
N GLU A 770 -5.13 -30.81 23.74
CA GLU A 770 -5.65 -29.44 23.63
C GLU A 770 -6.25 -28.92 24.95
N LYS A 771 -6.19 -27.59 25.13
CA LYS A 771 -6.91 -26.88 26.19
C LYS A 771 -8.42 -27.15 26.04
N PRO A 772 -9.15 -27.53 27.10
CA PRO A 772 -8.81 -27.32 28.51
C PRO A 772 -8.17 -28.52 29.23
N ASN A 773 -7.59 -29.51 28.53
CA ASN A 773 -6.93 -30.64 29.21
C ASN A 773 -5.67 -30.15 29.97
N PRO A 774 -5.56 -30.36 31.29
CA PRO A 774 -4.40 -29.94 32.10
C PRO A 774 -3.04 -30.42 31.55
N ARG A 775 -3.01 -31.59 30.90
CA ARG A 775 -1.78 -32.19 30.37
C ARG A 775 -1.02 -31.30 29.37
N ILE A 776 -1.68 -30.36 28.68
CA ILE A 776 -0.98 -29.42 27.78
C ILE A 776 -0.08 -28.44 28.57
N TYR A 777 -0.43 -28.12 29.81
CA TYR A 777 0.37 -27.27 30.70
C TYR A 777 1.51 -28.06 31.33
N GLU A 778 1.30 -29.32 31.69
CA GLU A 778 2.37 -30.21 32.14
C GLU A 778 3.48 -30.34 31.06
N ILE A 779 3.09 -30.50 29.79
CA ILE A 779 4.03 -30.49 28.65
C ILE A 779 4.78 -29.14 28.54
N ALA A 780 4.14 -28.02 28.88
CA ALA A 780 4.80 -26.72 28.91
C ALA A 780 5.83 -26.61 30.05
N LEU A 781 5.54 -27.15 31.23
CA LEU A 781 6.49 -27.23 32.35
C LEU A 781 7.67 -28.16 32.02
N GLU A 782 7.40 -29.30 31.39
CA GLU A 782 8.42 -30.23 30.88
C GLU A 782 9.35 -29.52 29.88
N ARG A 783 8.81 -28.80 28.89
CA ARG A 783 9.59 -28.01 27.90
C ARG A 783 10.33 -26.83 28.50
N ALA A 784 9.84 -26.26 29.59
CA ALA A 784 10.53 -25.22 30.33
C ALA A 784 11.72 -25.75 31.17
N GLY A 785 11.97 -27.06 31.18
CA GLY A 785 13.04 -27.70 31.94
C GLY A 785 12.60 -28.24 33.30
N ASN A 786 11.33 -28.63 33.45
CA ASN A 786 10.71 -29.07 34.70
C ASN A 786 10.75 -27.99 35.80
N ILE A 787 10.44 -26.75 35.43
CA ILE A 787 10.24 -25.65 36.37
C ILE A 787 9.01 -25.94 37.25
N ALA A 788 9.06 -25.60 38.54
CA ALA A 788 7.95 -25.83 39.46
C ALA A 788 6.72 -25.00 39.03
N PRO A 789 5.48 -25.54 39.06
CA PRO A 789 4.30 -24.84 38.58
C PRO A 789 4.15 -23.42 39.15
N GLU A 790 4.40 -23.25 40.44
CA GLU A 790 4.34 -21.98 41.17
C GLU A 790 5.37 -20.92 40.71
N GLU A 791 6.41 -21.31 39.96
CA GLU A 791 7.37 -20.39 39.33
C GLU A 791 6.93 -19.98 37.90
N VAL A 792 5.73 -20.37 37.45
CA VAL A 792 5.23 -20.12 36.09
C VAL A 792 3.88 -19.41 36.08
N LEU A 793 3.78 -18.38 35.25
CA LEU A 793 2.54 -17.65 34.97
C LEU A 793 2.00 -18.01 33.59
N HIS A 794 0.72 -18.35 33.48
CA HIS A 794 0.00 -18.44 32.21
C HIS A 794 -0.84 -17.18 31.93
N ILE A 795 -0.82 -16.70 30.68
CA ILE A 795 -1.58 -15.56 30.20
C ILE A 795 -2.44 -16.01 29.00
N GLY A 796 -3.74 -15.81 29.07
CA GLY A 796 -4.68 -16.16 27.99
C GLY A 796 -5.96 -15.33 28.03
N ASP A 797 -6.92 -15.61 27.16
CA ASP A 797 -8.17 -14.85 27.00
C ASP A 797 -9.42 -15.64 27.44
N SER A 798 -9.29 -16.93 27.78
CA SER A 798 -10.43 -17.79 28.13
C SER A 798 -10.32 -18.41 29.52
N MET A 799 -11.27 -18.05 30.40
CA MET A 799 -11.42 -18.67 31.73
C MET A 799 -11.39 -20.21 31.68
N ARG A 800 -12.09 -20.80 30.70
CA ARG A 800 -12.23 -22.27 30.57
C ARG A 800 -10.97 -22.94 30.00
N LYS A 801 -10.31 -22.34 29.02
CA LYS A 801 -9.16 -22.97 28.32
C LYS A 801 -7.82 -22.64 28.97
N ASP A 802 -7.69 -21.44 29.51
CA ASP A 802 -6.42 -20.84 29.89
C ASP A 802 -6.28 -20.78 31.41
N TYR A 803 -7.19 -20.07 32.08
CA TYR A 803 -7.09 -19.83 33.52
C TYR A 803 -7.27 -21.09 34.36
N LEU A 804 -8.46 -21.72 34.31
CA LEU A 804 -8.78 -22.87 35.17
C LEU A 804 -7.81 -24.06 35.03
N PRO A 805 -7.46 -24.56 33.84
CA PRO A 805 -6.56 -25.70 33.73
C PRO A 805 -5.10 -25.37 34.09
N ALA A 806 -4.60 -24.15 33.82
CA ALA A 806 -3.28 -23.75 34.29
C ALA A 806 -3.23 -23.69 35.84
N ARG A 807 -4.26 -23.11 36.49
CA ARG A 807 -4.39 -23.13 37.95
C ARG A 807 -4.47 -24.56 38.50
N SER A 808 -5.10 -25.48 37.77
CA SER A 808 -5.27 -26.88 38.20
C SER A 808 -3.96 -27.69 38.29
N VAL A 809 -2.94 -27.34 37.51
CA VAL A 809 -1.60 -27.93 37.59
C VAL A 809 -0.66 -27.18 38.55
N GLY A 810 -1.18 -26.17 39.26
CA GLY A 810 -0.43 -25.37 40.25
C GLY A 810 0.13 -24.05 39.73
N MET A 811 0.03 -23.75 38.43
CA MET A 811 0.58 -22.51 37.85
C MET A 811 -0.16 -21.27 38.35
N HIS A 812 0.51 -20.11 38.30
CA HIS A 812 -0.20 -18.83 38.30
C HIS A 812 -0.91 -18.64 36.95
N ALA A 813 -2.03 -17.92 36.95
CA ALA A 813 -2.73 -17.57 35.72
C ALA A 813 -3.38 -16.18 35.84
N LEU A 814 -3.52 -15.49 34.70
CA LEU A 814 -4.34 -14.28 34.55
C LEU A 814 -5.04 -14.28 33.18
N LEU A 815 -6.06 -13.45 33.06
CA LEU A 815 -6.87 -13.30 31.84
C LEU A 815 -6.69 -11.92 31.22
N LEU A 816 -6.65 -11.87 29.89
CA LEU A 816 -6.75 -10.63 29.12
C LEU A 816 -8.17 -10.42 28.59
N ASP A 817 -8.75 -9.24 28.80
CA ASP A 817 -10.01 -8.83 28.19
C ASP A 817 -9.79 -7.75 27.12
N ARG A 818 -9.14 -8.14 26.02
CA ARG A 818 -8.81 -7.22 24.92
C ARG A 818 -10.03 -6.73 24.13
N PHE A 819 -11.19 -7.37 24.29
CA PHE A 819 -12.39 -7.12 23.48
C PHE A 819 -13.60 -6.62 24.28
N LYS A 820 -13.43 -6.26 25.57
CA LYS A 820 -14.52 -5.83 26.47
C LYS A 820 -15.65 -6.88 26.54
N THR A 821 -15.28 -8.13 26.73
CA THR A 821 -16.18 -9.29 26.72
C THR A 821 -17.21 -9.22 27.86
N PRO A 822 -18.48 -9.61 27.63
CA PRO A 822 -19.50 -9.60 28.68
C PRO A 822 -19.12 -10.43 29.92
N ASP A 823 -18.38 -11.52 29.69
CA ASP A 823 -17.98 -12.48 30.71
C ASP A 823 -16.86 -11.95 31.64
N ALA A 824 -16.09 -10.93 31.24
CA ALA A 824 -14.98 -10.40 32.02
C ALA A 824 -15.38 -9.94 33.44
N LYS A 825 -16.59 -9.39 33.60
CA LYS A 825 -17.15 -9.06 34.92
C LYS A 825 -17.31 -10.29 35.81
N SER A 826 -17.78 -11.40 35.25
CA SER A 826 -17.94 -12.67 35.97
C SER A 826 -16.58 -13.31 36.33
N TRP A 827 -15.59 -13.15 35.46
CA TRP A 827 -14.22 -13.62 35.70
C TRP A 827 -13.59 -12.87 36.87
N SER A 828 -13.68 -11.54 36.89
CA SER A 828 -13.21 -10.72 38.03
C SER A 828 -13.93 -11.08 39.33
N GLN A 829 -15.25 -11.32 39.28
CA GLN A 829 -16.05 -11.76 40.44
C GLN A 829 -15.65 -13.15 40.97
N SER A 830 -15.10 -14.03 40.12
CA SER A 830 -14.54 -15.33 40.54
C SER A 830 -13.16 -15.22 41.23
N GLY A 831 -12.61 -14.00 41.36
CA GLY A 831 -11.29 -13.75 41.93
C GLY A 831 -10.13 -13.97 40.94
N ALA A 832 -10.42 -14.09 39.64
CA ALA A 832 -9.38 -14.09 38.62
C ALA A 832 -8.88 -12.67 38.34
N LEU A 833 -7.57 -12.53 38.15
CA LEU A 833 -7.00 -11.27 37.66
C LEU A 833 -7.34 -11.12 36.17
N VAL A 834 -8.07 -10.06 35.83
CA VAL A 834 -8.42 -9.70 34.45
C VAL A 834 -7.80 -8.34 34.13
N LEU A 835 -7.03 -8.26 33.05
CA LEU A 835 -6.33 -7.05 32.60
C LEU A 835 -6.69 -6.74 31.14
N PRO A 836 -6.70 -5.47 30.69
CA PRO A 836 -7.08 -5.13 29.33
C PRO A 836 -6.00 -5.47 28.28
N GLY A 837 -4.73 -5.59 28.69
CA GLY A 837 -3.62 -5.89 27.78
C GLY A 837 -2.33 -6.34 28.48
N LEU A 838 -1.27 -6.48 27.67
CA LEU A 838 0.04 -6.90 28.14
C LEU A 838 0.85 -5.76 28.76
N VAL A 839 0.52 -4.50 28.44
CA VAL A 839 1.11 -3.32 29.09
C VAL A 839 0.74 -3.29 30.58
N GLU A 840 -0.53 -3.51 30.90
CA GLU A 840 -1.04 -3.58 32.26
C GLU A 840 -0.55 -4.84 32.98
N THR A 841 -0.36 -5.93 32.23
CA THR A 841 0.27 -7.16 32.73
C THR A 841 1.71 -6.92 33.14
N GLN A 842 2.48 -6.21 32.31
CA GLN A 842 3.85 -5.79 32.62
C GLN A 842 3.89 -4.88 33.85
N ALA A 843 3.01 -3.86 33.91
CA ALA A 843 2.91 -2.96 35.05
C ALA A 843 2.61 -3.73 36.36
N TRP A 844 1.61 -4.61 36.34
CA TRP A 844 1.23 -5.46 37.47
C TRP A 844 2.37 -6.39 37.92
N LEU A 845 3.07 -7.03 36.99
CA LEU A 845 4.25 -7.86 37.29
C LEU A 845 5.35 -7.08 38.00
N THR A 846 5.59 -5.82 37.58
CA THR A 846 6.65 -4.96 38.12
C THR A 846 6.28 -4.22 39.41
N ALA A 847 5.02 -4.24 39.84
CA ALA A 847 4.59 -3.53 41.04
C ALA A 847 5.24 -4.09 42.31
N GLU A 848 5.77 -3.21 43.16
CA GLU A 848 6.21 -3.56 44.51
C GLU A 848 4.97 -3.79 45.39
N ASN A 849 4.70 -5.05 45.72
CA ASN A 849 3.52 -5.42 46.51
C ASN A 849 3.66 -4.91 47.96
N SER A 850 3.01 -3.79 48.28
CA SER A 850 2.68 -3.44 49.66
C SER A 850 1.67 -4.45 50.20
N SER A 851 2.12 -5.31 51.11
CA SER A 851 1.36 -6.49 51.55
C SER A 851 0.12 -6.17 52.37
N ASN A 852 -1.02 -6.75 52.00
CA ASN A 852 -1.70 -7.75 52.85
C ASN A 852 -2.85 -8.45 52.11
N GLY A 853 -2.98 -9.77 52.34
CA GLY A 853 -4.18 -10.50 51.97
C GLY A 853 -5.26 -10.33 53.05
N THR A 854 -6.39 -9.74 52.68
CA THR A 854 -7.64 -9.82 53.44
C THR A 854 -8.79 -10.05 52.46
N ALA A 855 -9.64 -11.03 52.76
CA ALA A 855 -10.79 -11.35 51.93
C ALA A 855 -11.79 -10.18 51.91
N PHE A 856 -12.29 -9.84 50.72
CA PHE A 856 -13.52 -9.06 50.59
C PHE A 856 -14.73 -10.01 50.62
N SER A 857 -15.09 -10.44 51.83
CA SER A 857 -16.38 -11.06 52.09
C SER A 857 -17.45 -9.99 52.32
N SER A 858 -18.49 -10.00 51.51
CA SER A 858 -19.89 -9.60 51.80
C SER A 858 -20.15 -8.69 53.02
N GLN A 859 -20.69 -7.49 52.75
CA GLN A 859 -21.81 -6.96 53.53
C GLN A 859 -22.89 -6.38 52.61
N ASP A 860 -24.14 -6.63 52.98
CA ASP A 860 -25.33 -6.38 52.18
C ASP A 860 -25.82 -4.93 52.23
N GLY A 861 -26.39 -4.49 51.10
CA GLY A 861 -27.73 -3.92 51.00
C GLY A 861 -28.11 -2.68 51.82
N GLN A 862 -28.37 -1.58 51.10
CA GLN A 862 -29.62 -0.85 51.32
C GLN A 862 -30.21 -0.26 50.03
N VAL A 863 -31.54 -0.14 50.02
CA VAL A 863 -32.40 0.18 48.87
C VAL A 863 -32.77 1.67 48.88
N SER A 864 -32.79 2.33 47.72
CA SER A 864 -33.85 3.33 47.37
C SER A 864 -33.76 3.83 45.92
N SER A 865 -34.90 3.75 45.22
CA SER A 865 -35.45 4.67 44.19
C SER A 865 -34.50 5.67 43.50
N LEU A 866 -34.44 5.73 42.15
CA LEU A 866 -35.59 5.93 41.25
C LEU A 866 -35.24 5.53 39.81
#